data_AF-A0A0J1DCL6-F1
#
_entry.id   AF-A0A0J1DCL6-F1
#
_cell.length_a   1.000
_cell.length_b   1.000
_cell.length_c   1.000
_cell.angle_alpha   90.00
_cell.angle_beta   90.00
_cell.angle_gamma   90.00
#
_symmetry.space_group_name_H-M   'P 1'
#
loop_
_entity.id
_entity.type
_entity.pdbx_description
1 polymer ?
#
loop_
_entity_poly.entity_id
_entity_poly.type
_entity_poly.pdbx_seq_one_letter_code
_entity_poly.pdbx_strand_id
1 'polypeptide(L)'
;MNLADQPTFPQSVIGTASTEVDIPFNKLHISRKNTRIKPHSMADIECRAASIMAYGLLNRLQVIPEQGSGTEFGVIAGAGRYLSIELLVQRGLVPEDFPVKCDLRSTGDAIAISLVENANRTAPHEADEFVAFKAMVDEGKAPETIAAHFGVNVRTVKQRMRLGGLHPELLDLYRNGQMGVEEVRAFCRTTDQERQLQVWNALPSYYRTAMYIRNKLAQESLGSKDPLVMFVGLDQYRQAGGVVTEDLFSADTGDGFVEDLALLHQLAFDKLRAIADQTAAAEGWSWSDVAESYDRRLHPEFELATPQRREPSEAEQAQLSEMEAKLEHFSEKRDSLYDTLDQLAVDEDPDADEQEAEGAEVAESRAEALQREADDAEEQIERLSASIQALKASFVTYADEVRAAGGIIVALDGRGGVEIVRGLMRRAEPEEGASDCANGSASMASGIPATTVSSTATASGSVTGMGIQPAKKERPEISERLALQLSAQRTAVMQAVMMNRPEVAMAATVHRLLEAVTRRHRYIDRDALKISGHSSLDSLHDKAPDLKGMRASDEIKARIEAWRARVPAKASEEFSWLLSLDAADLHELFALCVALSLDATTGNAATQYGVDIASALQIDVADYWTATEASYFSAVSKDSIIAAVEEACGPGTGMPIVKMKKGEAAKYAEQKLVGTRWLPAMLRAPVEEVPATPAPAEVQQDGGEEAAEQAAESAAPVDGGVTEATVHSAEQSDPAVAVDEEVTA
;
A
#
# COMPACT_ATOMS: atom_id res chain seq x y z
N MET A 1 -35.16 38.69 -11.91
CA MET A 1 -36.14 39.67 -12.40
C MET A 1 -36.86 40.24 -11.19
N ASN A 2 -36.87 41.56 -11.00
CA ASN A 2 -37.58 42.15 -9.88
C ASN A 2 -39.09 42.09 -10.17
N LEU A 3 -39.95 41.86 -9.17
CA LEU A 3 -41.40 41.77 -9.39
C LEU A 3 -41.97 43.08 -9.99
N ALA A 4 -41.28 44.21 -9.73
CA ALA A 4 -41.60 45.53 -10.26
C ALA A 4 -41.36 45.68 -11.78
N ASP A 5 -40.57 44.80 -12.39
CA ASP A 5 -40.29 44.83 -13.84
C ASP A 5 -41.29 43.97 -14.64
N GLN A 6 -42.28 43.35 -13.97
CA GLN A 6 -43.31 42.55 -14.62
C GLN A 6 -44.36 43.45 -15.31
N PRO A 7 -44.88 43.05 -16.48
CA PRO A 7 -45.97 43.78 -17.13
C PRO A 7 -47.18 43.90 -16.20
N THR A 8 -47.84 45.07 -16.20
CA THR A 8 -49.03 45.32 -15.36
C THR A 8 -50.15 44.35 -15.71
N PHE A 9 -50.44 43.41 -14.81
CA PHE A 9 -51.55 42.47 -14.96
C PHE A 9 -52.90 43.18 -14.74
N PRO A 10 -53.91 42.99 -15.61
CA PRO A 10 -55.27 43.43 -15.31
C PRO A 10 -55.75 42.74 -14.03
N GLN A 11 -56.46 43.45 -13.14
CA GLN A 11 -57.03 42.87 -11.90
C GLN A 11 -57.95 41.66 -12.16
N SER A 12 -58.43 41.47 -13.40
CA SER A 12 -59.20 40.30 -13.84
C SER A 12 -58.36 39.03 -14.09
N VAL A 13 -57.02 39.08 -13.95
CA VAL A 13 -56.07 37.97 -14.16
C VAL A 13 -55.40 37.55 -12.84
N ILE A 14 -56.02 37.87 -11.70
CA ILE A 14 -55.66 37.24 -10.43
C ILE A 14 -56.12 35.78 -10.53
N GLY A 15 -55.18 34.84 -10.34
CA GLY A 15 -55.24 33.44 -10.80
C GLY A 15 -56.58 32.71 -10.69
N THR A 16 -56.79 31.78 -11.63
CA THR A 16 -57.95 30.88 -11.66
C THR A 16 -58.16 30.22 -10.30
N ALA A 17 -59.28 30.57 -9.63
CA ALA A 17 -59.62 30.07 -8.30
C ALA A 17 -59.67 28.53 -8.29
N SER A 18 -58.95 27.90 -7.36
CA SER A 18 -59.12 26.47 -7.08
C SER A 18 -60.33 26.25 -6.18
N THR A 19 -61.01 25.12 -6.36
CA THR A 19 -61.99 24.61 -5.40
C THR A 19 -61.41 23.41 -4.67
N GLU A 20 -61.39 23.45 -3.34
CA GLU A 20 -60.96 22.32 -2.51
C GLU A 20 -62.04 21.24 -2.48
N VAL A 21 -61.70 19.99 -2.82
CA VAL A 21 -62.64 18.86 -2.88
C VAL A 21 -61.93 17.57 -2.45
N ASP A 22 -62.62 16.70 -1.71
CA ASP A 22 -62.17 15.32 -1.48
C ASP A 22 -62.73 14.39 -2.56
N ILE A 23 -61.84 13.71 -3.28
CA ILE A 23 -62.20 12.85 -4.41
C ILE A 23 -61.78 11.41 -4.08
N PRO A 24 -62.66 10.41 -4.21
CA PRO A 24 -62.29 9.00 -4.07
C PRO A 24 -61.14 8.61 -5.02
N PHE A 25 -60.15 7.87 -4.53
CA PHE A 25 -58.95 7.53 -5.30
C PHE A 25 -59.28 6.82 -6.63
N ASN A 26 -60.22 5.88 -6.64
CA ASN A 26 -60.70 5.18 -7.84
C ASN A 26 -61.34 6.08 -8.92
N LYS A 27 -61.56 7.38 -8.66
CA LYS A 27 -62.01 8.37 -9.65
C LYS A 27 -60.87 9.22 -10.24
N LEU A 28 -59.65 9.05 -9.74
CA LEU A 28 -58.47 9.79 -10.16
C LEU A 28 -57.64 8.98 -11.16
N HIS A 29 -56.97 9.66 -12.09
CA HIS A 29 -55.93 9.08 -12.93
C HIS A 29 -54.84 10.12 -13.22
N ILE A 30 -53.63 9.71 -13.60
CA ILE A 30 -52.57 10.65 -13.99
C ILE A 30 -52.91 11.24 -15.37
N SER A 31 -53.01 12.57 -15.45
CA SER A 31 -53.33 13.29 -16.69
C SER A 31 -52.14 13.35 -17.64
N ARG A 32 -52.40 13.34 -18.96
CA ARG A 32 -51.39 13.63 -19.99
C ARG A 32 -50.86 15.07 -19.93
N LYS A 33 -51.58 15.98 -19.25
CA LYS A 33 -51.18 17.38 -19.05
C LYS A 33 -50.19 17.55 -17.88
N ASN A 34 -49.83 16.47 -17.18
CA ASN A 34 -48.75 16.49 -16.21
C ASN A 34 -47.40 16.63 -16.94
N THR A 35 -46.67 17.70 -16.62
CA THR A 35 -45.43 18.07 -17.32
C THR A 35 -44.21 17.26 -16.89
N ARG A 36 -44.29 16.48 -15.82
CA ARG A 36 -43.16 15.65 -15.35
C ARG A 36 -43.07 14.37 -16.17
N ILE A 37 -42.02 14.27 -16.99
CA ILE A 37 -41.77 13.10 -17.86
C ILE A 37 -40.96 12.02 -17.14
N LYS A 38 -40.03 12.40 -16.25
CA LYS A 38 -39.18 11.42 -15.54
C LYS A 38 -40.01 10.65 -14.49
N PRO A 39 -40.09 9.30 -14.58
CA PRO A 39 -40.84 8.50 -13.62
C PRO A 39 -40.24 8.61 -12.22
N HIS A 40 -41.08 8.39 -11.21
CA HIS A 40 -40.64 8.28 -9.82
C HIS A 40 -39.97 6.92 -9.58
N SER A 41 -38.91 6.90 -8.78
CA SER A 41 -38.31 5.63 -8.35
C SER A 41 -39.26 4.90 -7.41
N MET A 42 -39.16 3.58 -7.34
CA MET A 42 -39.98 2.81 -6.39
C MET A 42 -39.68 3.21 -4.94
N ALA A 43 -38.40 3.46 -4.60
CA ALA A 43 -37.99 3.94 -3.28
C ALA A 43 -38.66 5.28 -2.90
N ASP A 44 -38.74 6.25 -3.83
CA ASP A 44 -39.43 7.52 -3.59
C ASP A 44 -40.93 7.34 -3.35
N ILE A 45 -41.54 6.36 -4.01
CA ILE A 45 -42.96 6.04 -3.87
C ILE A 45 -43.19 5.41 -2.49
N GLU A 46 -42.33 4.49 -2.06
CA GLU A 46 -42.40 3.86 -0.73
C GLU A 46 -42.21 4.88 0.40
N CYS A 47 -41.17 5.72 0.33
CA CYS A 47 -40.90 6.75 1.35
C CYS A 47 -42.12 7.66 1.55
N ARG A 48 -42.76 8.05 0.44
CA ARG A 48 -43.94 8.92 0.48
C ARG A 48 -45.20 8.17 0.91
N ALA A 49 -45.35 6.88 0.57
CA ALA A 49 -46.45 6.05 1.05
C ALA A 49 -46.39 5.91 2.59
N ALA A 50 -45.19 5.64 3.12
CA ALA A 50 -44.94 5.63 4.56
C ALA A 50 -45.29 6.96 5.23
N SER A 51 -44.86 8.08 4.64
CA SER A 51 -45.20 9.42 5.12
C SER A 51 -46.71 9.72 5.08
N ILE A 52 -47.41 9.30 4.03
CA ILE A 52 -48.87 9.46 3.90
C ILE A 52 -49.59 8.64 4.98
N MET A 53 -49.14 7.42 5.28
CA MET A 53 -49.70 6.62 6.36
C MET A 53 -49.50 7.26 7.74
N ALA A 54 -48.33 7.87 7.97
CA ALA A 54 -47.98 8.47 9.26
C ALA A 54 -48.62 9.85 9.50
N TYR A 55 -48.63 10.72 8.48
CA TYR A 55 -49.00 12.13 8.61
C TYR A 55 -50.17 12.57 7.71
N GLY A 56 -50.70 11.66 6.89
CA GLY A 56 -51.71 11.96 5.89
C GLY A 56 -51.15 12.70 4.67
N LEU A 57 -52.04 13.07 3.76
CA LEU A 57 -51.69 13.82 2.55
C LEU A 57 -51.48 15.31 2.88
N LEU A 58 -50.23 15.70 3.15
CA LEU A 58 -49.86 17.08 3.53
C LEU A 58 -50.10 18.11 2.41
N ASN A 59 -49.89 17.71 1.15
CA ASN A 59 -50.06 18.57 -0.02
C ASN A 59 -51.12 17.99 -0.95
N ARG A 60 -52.17 18.76 -1.23
CA ARG A 60 -53.30 18.36 -2.09
C ARG A 60 -52.84 18.02 -3.51
N LEU A 61 -53.56 17.14 -4.20
CA LEU A 61 -53.35 16.89 -5.63
C LEU A 61 -53.99 18.00 -6.45
N GLN A 62 -53.32 18.50 -7.49
CA GLN A 62 -53.94 19.43 -8.43
C GLN A 62 -54.61 18.61 -9.53
N VAL A 63 -55.93 18.78 -9.69
CA VAL A 63 -56.74 17.98 -10.60
C VAL A 63 -57.58 18.84 -11.53
N ILE A 64 -57.90 18.31 -12.70
CA ILE A 64 -58.87 18.92 -13.64
C ILE A 64 -59.99 17.92 -13.93
N PRO A 65 -61.19 18.38 -14.30
CA PRO A 65 -62.19 17.50 -14.91
C PRO A 65 -61.61 16.91 -16.19
N GLU A 66 -61.50 15.59 -16.25
CA GLU A 66 -60.96 14.87 -17.40
C GLU A 66 -61.55 13.46 -17.42
N GLN A 67 -62.35 13.17 -18.44
CA GLN A 67 -62.97 11.86 -18.63
C GLN A 67 -61.92 10.87 -19.13
N GLY A 68 -61.65 9.85 -18.32
CA GLY A 68 -60.77 8.72 -18.64
C GLY A 68 -61.55 7.40 -18.70
N SER A 69 -60.82 6.29 -18.81
CA SER A 69 -61.35 4.92 -18.75
C SER A 69 -61.91 4.61 -17.36
N GLY A 70 -63.11 5.12 -17.04
CA GLY A 70 -63.79 4.92 -15.76
C GLY A 70 -63.47 5.95 -14.66
N THR A 71 -62.60 6.93 -14.94
CA THR A 71 -62.17 7.99 -14.00
C THR A 71 -62.67 9.36 -14.42
N GLU A 72 -63.01 10.22 -13.45
CA GLU A 72 -63.67 11.52 -13.69
C GLU A 72 -62.69 12.71 -13.64
N PHE A 73 -61.52 12.55 -13.03
CA PHE A 73 -60.58 13.64 -12.78
C PHE A 73 -59.13 13.23 -13.11
N GLY A 74 -58.41 14.13 -13.79
CA GLY A 74 -57.00 13.94 -14.17
C GLY A 74 -56.06 14.72 -13.25
N VAL A 75 -55.07 14.03 -12.68
CA VAL A 75 -54.02 14.60 -11.82
C VAL A 75 -52.96 15.28 -12.69
N ILE A 76 -52.91 16.62 -12.62
CA ILE A 76 -51.98 17.46 -13.40
C ILE A 76 -50.72 17.82 -12.61
N ALA A 77 -50.77 17.78 -11.27
CA ALA A 77 -49.61 17.89 -10.41
C ALA A 77 -49.78 17.04 -9.14
N GLY A 78 -48.69 16.40 -8.69
CA GLY A 78 -48.71 15.44 -7.58
C GLY A 78 -48.69 13.96 -7.98
N ALA A 79 -48.21 13.61 -9.18
CA ALA A 79 -48.12 12.22 -9.65
C ALA A 79 -47.44 11.28 -8.64
N GLY A 80 -46.32 11.68 -8.02
CA GLY A 80 -45.67 10.86 -7.00
C GLY A 80 -46.54 10.60 -5.76
N ARG A 81 -47.42 11.54 -5.36
CA ARG A 81 -48.39 11.35 -4.27
C ARG A 81 -49.51 10.38 -4.71
N TYR A 82 -49.99 10.51 -5.95
CA TYR A 82 -50.94 9.57 -6.54
C TYR A 82 -50.38 8.13 -6.53
N LEU A 83 -49.16 7.92 -7.04
CA LEU A 83 -48.53 6.60 -7.11
C LEU A 83 -48.30 5.99 -5.72
N SER A 84 -48.00 6.83 -4.71
CA SER A 84 -47.86 6.36 -3.33
C SER A 84 -49.19 5.90 -2.74
N ILE A 85 -50.30 6.58 -3.03
CA ILE A 85 -51.64 6.13 -2.62
C ILE A 85 -52.01 4.86 -3.38
N GLU A 86 -51.70 4.79 -4.68
CA GLU A 86 -51.90 3.60 -5.50
C GLU A 86 -51.20 2.37 -4.90
N LEU A 87 -49.94 2.53 -4.48
CA LEU A 87 -49.19 1.48 -3.80
C LEU A 87 -49.87 1.04 -2.49
N LEU A 88 -50.37 1.98 -1.69
CA LEU A 88 -51.08 1.66 -0.44
C LEU A 88 -52.37 0.88 -0.72
N VAL A 89 -53.11 1.23 -1.77
CA VAL A 89 -54.32 0.50 -2.22
C VAL A 89 -53.95 -0.90 -2.68
N GLN A 90 -52.93 -1.03 -3.54
CA GLN A 90 -52.46 -2.33 -4.04
C GLN A 90 -51.98 -3.26 -2.91
N ARG A 91 -51.41 -2.69 -1.84
CA ARG A 91 -51.00 -3.43 -0.63
C ARG A 91 -52.15 -3.69 0.35
N GLY A 92 -53.36 -3.21 0.07
CA GLY A 92 -54.52 -3.35 0.95
C GLY A 92 -54.42 -2.55 2.26
N LEU A 93 -53.55 -1.54 2.33
CA LEU A 93 -53.36 -0.69 3.52
C LEU A 93 -54.41 0.43 3.58
N VAL A 94 -54.97 0.83 2.44
CA VAL A 94 -56.10 1.77 2.32
C VAL A 94 -57.09 1.25 1.27
N PRO A 95 -58.39 1.58 1.34
CA PRO A 95 -59.38 1.11 0.39
C PRO A 95 -59.29 1.84 -0.97
N GLU A 96 -59.85 1.25 -2.03
CA GLU A 96 -59.84 1.84 -3.40
C GLU A 96 -60.58 3.18 -3.50
N ASP A 97 -61.55 3.43 -2.61
CA ASP A 97 -62.33 4.67 -2.52
C ASP A 97 -61.75 5.67 -1.50
N PHE A 98 -60.50 5.46 -1.05
CA PHE A 98 -59.81 6.33 -0.09
C PHE A 98 -59.97 7.81 -0.49
N PRO A 99 -60.48 8.68 0.41
CA PRO A 99 -60.74 10.07 0.09
C PRO A 99 -59.43 10.86 -0.04
N VAL A 100 -59.18 11.40 -1.24
CA VAL A 100 -57.96 12.15 -1.55
C VAL A 100 -58.26 13.65 -1.60
N LYS A 101 -57.53 14.42 -0.80
CA LYS A 101 -57.63 15.89 -0.80
C LYS A 101 -57.08 16.47 -2.11
N CYS A 102 -57.94 17.15 -2.87
CA CYS A 102 -57.63 17.69 -4.18
C CYS A 102 -57.98 19.19 -4.28
N ASP A 103 -57.25 19.89 -5.15
CA ASP A 103 -57.58 21.23 -5.65
C ASP A 103 -58.06 21.11 -7.09
N LEU A 104 -59.35 21.33 -7.30
CA LEU A 104 -59.97 21.31 -8.62
C LEU A 104 -59.65 22.61 -9.36
N ARG A 105 -59.05 22.48 -10.55
CA ARG A 105 -58.63 23.58 -11.43
C ARG A 105 -59.43 23.57 -12.73
N SER A 106 -59.45 24.71 -13.41
CA SER A 106 -59.94 24.79 -14.79
C SER A 106 -58.95 24.12 -15.75
N THR A 107 -59.46 23.62 -16.87
CA THR A 107 -58.65 22.87 -17.86
C THR A 107 -57.71 23.76 -18.68
N GLY A 108 -57.94 25.07 -18.71
CA GLY A 108 -57.24 26.03 -19.57
C GLY A 108 -55.77 26.26 -19.21
N ASP A 109 -55.45 26.29 -17.91
CA ASP A 109 -54.10 26.59 -17.41
C ASP A 109 -53.34 25.34 -16.93
N ALA A 110 -53.87 24.14 -17.18
CA ALA A 110 -53.40 22.89 -16.58
C ALA A 110 -51.90 22.62 -16.77
N ILE A 111 -51.37 22.85 -17.98
CA ILE A 111 -49.95 22.65 -18.30
C ILE A 111 -49.07 23.69 -17.58
N ALA A 112 -49.50 24.96 -17.58
CA ALA A 112 -48.78 26.03 -16.91
C ALA A 112 -48.72 25.81 -15.39
N ILE A 113 -49.85 25.42 -14.77
CA ILE A 113 -49.93 25.07 -13.35
C ILE A 113 -48.99 23.90 -13.04
N SER A 114 -49.03 22.83 -13.84
CA SER A 114 -48.16 21.67 -13.68
C SER A 114 -46.67 22.04 -13.75
N LEU A 115 -46.28 22.90 -14.70
CA LEU A 115 -44.89 23.34 -14.85
C LEU A 115 -44.45 24.20 -13.67
N VAL A 116 -45.24 25.19 -13.26
CA VAL A 116 -44.93 26.10 -12.15
C VAL A 116 -44.79 25.33 -10.83
N GLU A 117 -45.66 24.35 -10.59
CA GLU A 117 -45.65 23.51 -9.38
C GLU A 117 -44.36 22.68 -9.26
N ASN A 118 -43.77 22.26 -10.38
CA ASN A 118 -42.51 21.53 -10.40
C ASN A 118 -41.29 22.48 -10.40
N ALA A 119 -41.34 23.57 -11.17
CA ALA A 119 -40.20 24.46 -11.40
C ALA A 119 -39.82 25.31 -10.17
N ASN A 120 -40.80 25.67 -9.33
CA ASN A 120 -40.56 26.52 -8.16
C ASN A 120 -40.22 25.74 -6.87
N ARG A 121 -39.99 24.42 -6.96
CA ARG A 121 -39.60 23.62 -5.80
C ARG A 121 -38.10 23.74 -5.55
N THR A 122 -37.74 24.36 -4.43
CA THR A 122 -36.38 24.30 -3.88
C THR A 122 -36.37 23.21 -2.82
N ALA A 123 -35.56 22.18 -3.01
CA ALA A 123 -35.35 21.17 -1.98
C ALA A 123 -34.67 21.83 -0.76
N PRO A 124 -35.04 21.46 0.48
CA PRO A 124 -34.30 21.90 1.66
C PRO A 124 -32.86 21.40 1.56
N HIS A 125 -31.93 22.13 2.18
CA HIS A 125 -30.55 21.67 2.24
C HIS A 125 -30.46 20.41 3.12
N GLU A 126 -29.57 19.46 2.80
CA GLU A 126 -29.43 18.19 3.54
C GLU A 126 -29.14 18.44 5.03
N ALA A 127 -28.37 19.49 5.35
CA ALA A 127 -28.11 19.94 6.72
C ALA A 127 -29.40 20.17 7.54
N ASP A 128 -30.44 20.72 6.92
CA ASP A 128 -31.70 21.02 7.60
C ASP A 128 -32.50 19.73 7.84
N GLU A 129 -32.39 18.77 6.93
CA GLU A 129 -32.89 17.41 7.17
C GLU A 129 -32.16 16.76 8.35
N PHE A 130 -30.83 16.85 8.43
CA PHE A 130 -30.07 16.27 9.54
C PHE A 130 -30.49 16.85 10.89
N VAL A 131 -30.60 18.18 10.98
CA VAL A 131 -31.05 18.88 12.20
C VAL A 131 -32.49 18.50 12.55
N ALA A 132 -33.38 18.37 11.57
CA ALA A 132 -34.76 17.93 11.81
C ALA A 132 -34.82 16.50 12.37
N PHE A 133 -34.02 15.58 11.82
CA PHE A 133 -33.91 14.21 12.32
C PHE A 133 -33.40 14.16 13.76
N LYS A 134 -32.37 14.95 14.08
CA LYS A 134 -31.89 15.08 15.46
C LYS A 134 -32.97 15.66 16.38
N ALA A 135 -33.63 16.74 15.98
CA ALA A 135 -34.68 17.38 16.79
C ALA A 135 -35.82 16.41 17.12
N MET A 136 -36.23 15.55 16.17
CA MET A 136 -37.24 14.52 16.42
C MET A 136 -36.80 13.51 17.49
N VAL A 137 -35.53 13.13 17.52
CA VAL A 137 -34.98 12.25 18.56
C VAL A 137 -34.87 12.98 19.90
N ASP A 138 -34.43 14.24 19.90
CA ASP A 138 -34.34 15.08 21.10
C ASP A 138 -35.74 15.35 21.73
N GLU A 139 -36.80 15.36 20.91
CA GLU A 139 -38.22 15.36 21.34
C GLU A 139 -38.68 14.01 21.93
N GLY A 140 -37.84 12.98 21.92
CA GLY A 140 -38.11 11.66 22.50
C GLY A 140 -38.71 10.62 21.54
N LYS A 141 -38.72 10.87 20.22
CA LYS A 141 -39.20 9.88 19.24
C LYS A 141 -38.15 8.79 19.03
N ALA A 142 -38.58 7.53 19.05
CA ALA A 142 -37.69 6.39 18.80
C ALA A 142 -37.19 6.39 17.33
N PRO A 143 -35.90 6.07 17.06
CA PRO A 143 -35.36 5.99 15.71
C PRO A 143 -36.14 5.04 14.78
N GLU A 144 -36.69 3.96 15.32
CA GLU A 144 -37.50 2.98 14.60
C GLU A 144 -38.82 3.58 14.11
N THR A 145 -39.45 4.42 14.95
CA THR A 145 -40.67 5.15 14.58
C THR A 145 -40.37 6.18 13.50
N ILE A 146 -39.27 6.92 13.62
CA ILE A 146 -38.84 7.88 12.59
C ILE A 146 -38.57 7.15 11.27
N ALA A 147 -37.84 6.04 11.31
CA ALA A 147 -37.56 5.20 10.14
C ALA A 147 -38.85 4.79 9.42
N ALA A 148 -39.81 4.25 10.18
CA ALA A 148 -41.11 3.84 9.66
C ALA A 148 -41.91 5.00 9.05
N HIS A 149 -41.90 6.20 9.66
CA HIS A 149 -42.67 7.34 9.17
C HIS A 149 -42.07 7.99 7.91
N PHE A 150 -40.76 7.91 7.73
CA PHE A 150 -40.06 8.47 6.58
C PHE A 150 -39.77 7.43 5.48
N GLY A 151 -40.06 6.14 5.75
CA GLY A 151 -39.79 5.03 4.84
C GLY A 151 -38.29 4.83 4.57
N VAL A 152 -37.46 5.04 5.60
CA VAL A 152 -36.01 4.87 5.53
C VAL A 152 -35.56 3.82 6.55
N ASN A 153 -34.34 3.30 6.41
CA ASN A 153 -33.80 2.35 7.37
C ASN A 153 -33.42 3.04 8.70
N VAL A 154 -33.50 2.29 9.82
CA VAL A 154 -33.10 2.80 11.15
C VAL A 154 -31.66 3.31 11.15
N ARG A 155 -30.76 2.65 10.42
CA ARG A 155 -29.38 3.10 10.23
C ARG A 155 -29.30 4.50 9.60
N THR A 156 -30.15 4.79 8.61
CA THR A 156 -30.23 6.12 7.97
C THR A 156 -30.68 7.19 8.97
N VAL A 157 -31.63 6.86 9.85
CA VAL A 157 -32.05 7.76 10.94
C VAL A 157 -30.89 8.05 11.88
N LYS A 158 -30.17 7.02 12.32
CA LYS A 158 -29.00 7.15 13.20
C LYS A 158 -27.89 7.99 12.55
N GLN A 159 -27.60 7.78 11.26
CA GLN A 159 -26.64 8.58 10.49
C GLN A 159 -27.05 10.05 10.43
N ARG A 160 -28.32 10.35 10.10
CA ARG A 160 -28.83 11.73 10.02
C ARG A 160 -28.84 12.41 11.39
N MET A 161 -29.19 11.69 12.45
CA MET A 161 -29.08 12.16 13.82
C MET A 161 -27.63 12.50 14.18
N ARG A 162 -26.68 11.63 13.80
CA ARG A 162 -25.25 11.84 14.02
C ARG A 162 -24.73 13.10 13.32
N LEU A 163 -25.13 13.32 12.07
CA LEU A 163 -24.80 14.52 11.29
C LEU A 163 -25.48 15.77 11.87
N GLY A 164 -26.73 15.66 12.30
CA GLY A 164 -27.48 16.76 12.91
C GLY A 164 -26.90 17.19 14.26
N GLY A 165 -26.17 16.29 14.93
CA GLY A 165 -25.48 16.54 16.20
C GLY A 165 -24.10 17.18 16.09
N LEU A 166 -23.65 17.54 14.88
CA LEU A 166 -22.39 18.26 14.69
C LEU A 166 -22.48 19.70 15.23
N HIS A 167 -21.32 20.32 15.44
CA HIS A 167 -21.23 21.71 15.87
C HIS A 167 -21.98 22.64 14.89
N PRO A 168 -22.83 23.59 15.36
CA PRO A 168 -23.67 24.43 14.50
C PRO A 168 -22.91 25.16 13.39
N GLU A 169 -21.72 25.68 13.70
CA GLU A 169 -20.87 26.38 12.72
C GLU A 169 -20.42 25.46 11.56
N LEU A 170 -20.17 24.18 11.82
CA LEU A 170 -19.80 23.22 10.76
C LEU A 170 -20.99 22.95 9.84
N LEU A 171 -22.20 22.89 10.39
CA LEU A 171 -23.43 22.77 9.60
C LEU A 171 -23.68 24.02 8.76
N ASP A 172 -23.40 25.23 9.29
CA ASP A 172 -23.53 26.47 8.52
C ASP A 172 -22.51 26.56 7.38
N LEU A 173 -21.27 26.14 7.62
CA LEU A 173 -20.25 26.02 6.57
C LEU A 173 -20.69 25.06 5.48
N TYR A 174 -21.29 23.93 5.84
CA TYR A 174 -21.87 22.98 4.88
C TYR A 174 -23.03 23.58 4.09
N ARG A 175 -23.98 24.27 4.75
CA ARG A 175 -25.10 24.99 4.10
C ARG A 175 -24.61 26.02 3.08
N ASN A 176 -23.52 26.71 3.39
CA ASN A 176 -22.97 27.76 2.55
C ASN A 176 -22.05 27.22 1.43
N GLY A 177 -21.94 25.89 1.28
CA GLY A 177 -21.08 25.26 0.27
C GLY A 177 -19.58 25.42 0.54
N GLN A 178 -19.19 25.77 1.77
CA GLN A 178 -17.80 25.95 2.21
C GLN A 178 -17.19 24.65 2.76
N MET A 179 -18.01 23.62 2.93
CA MET A 179 -17.63 22.27 3.35
C MET A 179 -18.38 21.26 2.46
N GLY A 180 -17.75 20.14 2.11
CA GLY A 180 -18.40 19.06 1.38
C GLY A 180 -19.00 18.01 2.29
N VAL A 181 -19.80 17.09 1.73
CA VAL A 181 -20.50 16.05 2.50
C VAL A 181 -19.53 15.08 3.19
N GLU A 182 -18.39 14.79 2.57
CA GLU A 182 -17.39 13.87 3.11
C GLU A 182 -16.65 14.47 4.31
N GLU A 183 -16.40 15.78 4.31
CA GLU A 183 -15.84 16.49 5.46
C GLU A 183 -16.82 16.50 6.64
N VAL A 184 -18.11 16.75 6.39
CA VAL A 184 -19.14 16.71 7.43
C VAL A 184 -19.21 15.31 8.06
N ARG A 185 -19.21 14.25 7.23
CA ARG A 185 -19.17 12.86 7.69
C ARG A 185 -17.92 12.54 8.50
N ALA A 186 -16.76 13.11 8.16
CA ALA A 186 -15.52 12.87 8.90
C ALA A 186 -15.60 13.33 10.36
N PHE A 187 -16.34 14.41 10.65
CA PHE A 187 -16.55 14.89 12.02
C PHE A 187 -17.44 13.97 12.87
N CYS A 188 -18.19 13.06 12.25
CA CYS A 188 -19.01 12.08 12.96
C CYS A 188 -18.20 11.02 13.73
N ARG A 189 -16.86 11.06 13.70
CA ARG A 189 -16.01 10.20 14.55
C ARG A 189 -16.10 10.56 16.03
N THR A 190 -16.46 11.79 16.40
CA THR A 190 -16.60 12.22 17.79
C THR A 190 -17.97 12.88 18.05
N THR A 191 -18.52 12.70 19.24
CA THR A 191 -19.70 13.42 19.78
C THR A 191 -19.36 14.81 20.29
N ASP A 192 -18.08 15.12 20.55
CA ASP A 192 -17.65 16.38 21.14
C ASP A 192 -17.65 17.51 20.10
N GLN A 193 -18.62 18.40 20.23
CA GLN A 193 -18.80 19.54 19.32
C GLN A 193 -17.69 20.59 19.44
N GLU A 194 -17.12 20.81 20.64
CA GLU A 194 -16.03 21.76 20.82
C GLU A 194 -14.77 21.23 20.13
N ARG A 195 -14.51 19.94 20.28
CA ARG A 195 -13.39 19.26 19.59
C ARG A 195 -13.54 19.31 18.07
N GLN A 196 -14.74 19.09 17.54
CA GLN A 196 -14.99 19.20 16.10
C GLN A 196 -14.61 20.59 15.57
N LEU A 197 -15.05 21.65 16.26
CA LEU A 197 -14.72 23.01 15.87
C LEU A 197 -13.21 23.31 16.03
N GLN A 198 -12.61 22.82 17.11
CA GLN A 198 -11.17 22.96 17.34
C GLN A 198 -10.35 22.33 16.21
N VAL A 199 -10.70 21.12 15.77
CA VAL A 199 -10.03 20.44 14.64
C VAL A 199 -10.20 21.23 13.34
N TRP A 200 -11.41 21.73 13.06
CA TRP A 200 -11.67 22.56 11.89
C TRP A 200 -10.82 23.84 11.88
N ASN A 201 -10.71 24.51 13.02
CA ASN A 201 -9.95 25.75 13.17
C ASN A 201 -8.44 25.53 13.17
N ALA A 202 -7.97 24.37 13.66
CA ALA A 202 -6.56 24.00 13.65
C ALA A 202 -6.06 23.61 12.24
N LEU A 203 -6.95 23.12 11.37
CA LEU A 203 -6.61 22.74 10.00
C LEU A 203 -6.59 23.96 9.06
N PRO A 204 -5.47 24.24 8.37
CA PRO A 204 -5.43 25.18 7.25
C PRO A 204 -6.43 24.79 6.16
N SER A 205 -6.97 25.75 5.42
CA SER A 205 -8.03 25.52 4.42
C SER A 205 -7.71 24.41 3.39
N TYR A 206 -6.46 24.29 2.96
CA TYR A 206 -6.01 23.27 2.01
C TYR A 206 -5.89 21.86 2.63
N TYR A 207 -5.95 21.73 3.96
CA TYR A 207 -6.02 20.47 4.71
C TYR A 207 -7.39 20.18 5.29
N ARG A 208 -8.43 20.95 4.94
CA ARG A 208 -9.81 20.67 5.37
C ARG A 208 -10.47 19.64 4.46
N THR A 209 -9.80 18.52 4.24
CA THR A 209 -10.38 17.36 3.56
C THR A 209 -10.79 16.32 4.57
N ALA A 210 -11.75 15.46 4.20
CA ALA A 210 -12.23 14.38 5.06
C ALA A 210 -11.09 13.52 5.63
N MET A 211 -10.05 13.24 4.84
CA MET A 211 -8.89 12.44 5.28
C MET A 211 -8.15 13.07 6.46
N TYR A 212 -7.80 14.37 6.37
CA TYR A 212 -7.06 15.05 7.44
C TYR A 212 -7.91 15.27 8.69
N ILE A 213 -9.20 15.55 8.51
CA ILE A 213 -10.15 15.62 9.63
C ILE A 213 -10.18 14.27 10.36
N ARG A 214 -10.34 13.15 9.63
CA ARG A 214 -10.29 11.81 10.22
C ARG A 214 -8.97 11.54 10.91
N ASN A 215 -7.83 11.85 10.29
CA ASN A 215 -6.51 11.63 10.89
C ASN A 215 -6.32 12.45 12.17
N LYS A 216 -6.78 13.70 12.20
CA LYS A 216 -6.72 14.53 13.42
C LYS A 216 -7.61 14.02 14.55
N LEU A 217 -8.78 13.50 14.21
CA LEU A 217 -9.66 12.85 15.18
C LEU A 217 -9.14 11.46 15.59
N ALA A 218 -8.39 10.78 14.72
CA ALA A 218 -7.81 9.45 14.96
C ALA A 218 -6.54 9.48 15.83
N GLN A 219 -5.81 10.61 15.91
CA GLN A 219 -4.69 10.75 16.85
C GLN A 219 -5.09 10.51 18.31
N GLU A 220 -6.38 10.60 18.61
CA GLU A 220 -6.96 10.39 19.93
C GLU A 220 -7.97 9.23 19.93
N SER A 221 -8.14 8.51 18.81
CA SER A 221 -9.04 7.36 18.72
C SER A 221 -8.59 6.32 17.71
N LEU A 222 -8.52 5.06 18.13
CA LEU A 222 -8.11 3.93 17.28
C LEU A 222 -9.33 3.17 16.77
N GLY A 223 -9.26 2.71 15.52
CA GLY A 223 -10.32 1.89 14.92
C GLY A 223 -10.29 0.47 15.45
N SER A 224 -11.42 -0.23 15.35
CA SER A 224 -11.60 -1.66 15.65
C SER A 224 -10.51 -2.57 15.05
N LYS A 225 -10.00 -2.22 13.87
CA LYS A 225 -8.99 -2.97 13.10
C LYS A 225 -7.54 -2.61 13.43
N ASP A 226 -7.30 -1.70 14.38
CA ASP A 226 -5.95 -1.37 14.82
C ASP A 226 -5.31 -2.57 15.56
N PRO A 227 -4.03 -2.90 15.32
CA PRO A 227 -3.32 -4.00 16.00
C PRO A 227 -3.50 -4.01 17.52
N LEU A 228 -3.48 -2.85 18.16
CA LEU A 228 -3.63 -2.73 19.61
C LEU A 228 -5.05 -3.05 20.07
N VAL A 229 -6.04 -2.58 19.30
CA VAL A 229 -7.47 -2.83 19.57
C VAL A 229 -7.83 -4.29 19.33
N MET A 230 -7.29 -4.91 18.27
CA MET A 230 -7.48 -6.34 18.00
C MET A 230 -6.82 -7.21 19.08
N PHE A 231 -5.61 -6.83 19.53
CA PHE A 231 -4.91 -7.56 20.57
C PHE A 231 -5.64 -7.54 21.91
N VAL A 232 -6.16 -6.38 22.34
CA VAL A 232 -6.96 -6.29 23.58
C VAL A 232 -8.35 -6.91 23.37
N GLY A 233 -9.00 -6.59 22.25
CA GLY A 233 -10.38 -6.95 21.94
C GLY A 233 -11.39 -5.93 22.47
N LEU A 234 -12.37 -5.57 21.63
CA LEU A 234 -13.39 -4.56 21.97
C LEU A 234 -14.23 -4.94 23.20
N ASP A 235 -14.52 -6.22 23.40
CA ASP A 235 -15.32 -6.66 24.54
C ASP A 235 -14.55 -6.54 25.86
N GLN A 236 -13.26 -6.87 25.87
CA GLN A 236 -12.40 -6.68 27.04
C GLN A 236 -12.25 -5.19 27.36
N TYR A 237 -12.08 -4.36 26.32
CA TYR A 237 -12.02 -2.91 26.47
C TYR A 237 -13.32 -2.31 27.06
N ARG A 238 -14.49 -2.75 26.57
CA ARG A 238 -15.81 -2.33 27.13
C ARG A 238 -16.00 -2.78 28.58
N GLN A 239 -15.60 -4.02 28.91
CA GLN A 239 -15.69 -4.55 30.28
C GLN A 239 -14.82 -3.75 31.26
N ALA A 240 -13.70 -3.21 30.80
CA ALA A 240 -12.84 -2.31 31.57
C ALA A 240 -13.40 -0.88 31.70
N GLY A 241 -14.60 -0.60 31.16
CA GLY A 241 -15.24 0.70 31.20
C GLY A 241 -14.94 1.60 29.98
N GLY A 242 -14.27 1.06 28.96
CA GLY A 242 -13.92 1.78 27.75
C GLY A 242 -15.14 2.09 26.86
N VAL A 243 -15.14 3.29 26.27
CA VAL A 243 -16.21 3.75 25.38
C VAL A 243 -15.84 3.47 23.93
N VAL A 244 -16.74 2.78 23.21
CA VAL A 244 -16.60 2.50 21.78
C VAL A 244 -17.71 3.24 21.04
N THR A 245 -17.32 4.20 20.21
CA THR A 245 -18.24 4.91 19.31
C THR A 245 -18.38 4.13 18.01
N GLU A 246 -19.59 3.66 17.71
CA GLU A 246 -19.91 2.93 16.48
C GLU A 246 -19.69 3.82 15.24
N ASP A 247 -19.00 3.30 14.22
CA ASP A 247 -18.88 3.98 12.94
C ASP A 247 -20.13 3.75 12.08
N LEU A 248 -21.07 4.68 12.17
CA LEU A 248 -22.32 4.59 11.43
C LEU A 248 -22.12 4.72 9.90
N PHE A 249 -20.95 5.14 9.42
CA PHE A 249 -20.66 5.43 8.01
C PHE A 249 -19.72 4.40 7.35
N SER A 250 -19.21 3.41 8.08
CA SER A 250 -18.45 2.27 7.51
C SER A 250 -19.37 1.31 6.75
N ALA A 251 -18.82 0.50 5.83
CA ALA A 251 -19.60 -0.58 5.21
C ALA A 251 -19.91 -1.71 6.21
N ASP A 252 -18.95 -2.00 7.10
CA ASP A 252 -18.96 -3.14 8.01
C ASP A 252 -19.75 -2.83 9.29
N THR A 253 -20.72 -3.69 9.61
CA THR A 253 -21.54 -3.53 10.83
C THR A 253 -20.72 -3.99 12.04
N GLY A 254 -20.53 -3.11 13.03
CA GLY A 254 -19.75 -3.40 14.24
C GLY A 254 -18.35 -2.77 14.28
N ASP A 255 -17.92 -2.10 13.20
CA ASP A 255 -16.73 -1.24 13.24
C ASP A 255 -16.97 -0.02 14.14
N GLY A 256 -15.93 0.42 14.85
CA GLY A 256 -16.04 1.51 15.80
C GLY A 256 -14.69 2.05 16.22
N PHE A 257 -14.73 3.14 16.99
CA PHE A 257 -13.57 3.86 17.47
C PHE A 257 -13.49 3.78 18.99
N VAL A 258 -12.31 3.44 19.47
CA VAL A 258 -11.93 3.44 20.89
C VAL A 258 -11.55 4.87 21.29
N GLU A 259 -12.20 5.43 22.31
CA GLU A 259 -11.99 6.83 22.73
C GLU A 259 -10.92 6.99 23.82
N ASP A 260 -10.85 6.07 24.79
CA ASP A 260 -9.83 6.11 25.84
C ASP A 260 -8.62 5.25 25.45
N LEU A 261 -7.65 5.88 24.79
CA LEU A 261 -6.40 5.25 24.39
C LEU A 261 -5.53 4.89 25.61
N ALA A 262 -5.57 5.67 26.69
CA ALA A 262 -4.76 5.39 27.87
C ALA A 262 -5.17 4.06 28.52
N LEU A 263 -6.49 3.83 28.64
CA LEU A 263 -7.03 2.56 29.08
C LEU A 263 -6.64 1.42 28.13
N LEU A 264 -6.70 1.64 26.81
CA LEU A 264 -6.33 0.64 25.82
C LEU A 264 -4.85 0.23 25.94
N HIS A 265 -3.95 1.20 26.01
CA HIS A 265 -2.50 0.96 26.19
C HIS A 265 -2.21 0.25 27.51
N GLN A 266 -2.91 0.58 28.60
CA GLN A 266 -2.80 -0.12 29.88
C GLN A 266 -3.21 -1.60 29.77
N LEU A 267 -4.38 -1.88 29.18
CA LEU A 267 -4.85 -3.25 29.00
C LEU A 267 -3.91 -4.07 28.10
N ALA A 268 -3.38 -3.46 27.04
CA ALA A 268 -2.41 -4.10 26.17
C ALA A 268 -1.10 -4.41 26.91
N PHE A 269 -0.58 -3.44 27.67
CA PHE A 269 0.62 -3.63 28.48
C PHE A 269 0.45 -4.74 29.51
N ASP A 270 -0.65 -4.75 30.26
CA ASP A 270 -0.94 -5.77 31.28
C ASP A 270 -1.03 -7.17 30.64
N LYS A 271 -1.67 -7.27 29.47
CA LYS A 271 -1.79 -8.53 28.72
C LYS A 271 -0.44 -9.01 28.17
N LEU A 272 0.37 -8.12 27.59
CA LEU A 272 1.73 -8.44 27.14
C LEU A 272 2.61 -8.87 28.32
N ARG A 273 2.51 -8.18 29.46
CA ARG A 273 3.30 -8.47 30.66
C ARG A 273 2.98 -9.86 31.21
N ALA A 274 1.69 -10.21 31.28
CA ALA A 274 1.27 -11.54 31.67
C ALA A 274 1.84 -12.64 30.75
N ILE A 275 1.85 -12.41 29.43
CA ILE A 275 2.43 -13.36 28.45
C ILE A 275 3.96 -13.46 28.63
N ALA A 276 4.64 -12.33 28.81
CA ALA A 276 6.08 -12.29 29.00
C ALA A 276 6.51 -13.04 30.27
N ASP A 277 5.82 -12.82 31.39
CA ASP A 277 6.13 -13.48 32.66
C ASP A 277 5.83 -14.98 32.61
N GLN A 278 4.71 -15.38 32.00
CA GLN A 278 4.39 -16.80 31.78
C GLN A 278 5.41 -17.51 30.90
N THR A 279 5.82 -16.86 29.79
CA THR A 279 6.78 -17.44 28.85
C THR A 279 8.17 -17.55 29.47
N ALA A 280 8.61 -16.52 30.20
CA ALA A 280 9.90 -16.55 30.90
C ALA A 280 9.94 -17.65 31.96
N ALA A 281 8.88 -17.80 32.76
CA ALA A 281 8.79 -18.85 33.76
C ALA A 281 8.75 -20.27 33.14
N ALA A 282 8.00 -20.46 32.04
CA ALA A 282 7.87 -21.76 31.37
C ALA A 282 9.16 -22.18 30.65
N GLU A 283 9.88 -21.24 30.04
CA GLU A 283 11.09 -21.52 29.25
C GLU A 283 12.40 -21.35 30.04
N GLY A 284 12.35 -20.86 31.29
CA GLY A 284 13.49 -20.72 32.19
C GLY A 284 14.37 -19.49 31.93
N TRP A 285 13.82 -18.42 31.37
CA TRP A 285 14.54 -17.18 31.11
C TRP A 285 14.77 -16.35 32.37
N SER A 286 15.93 -15.70 32.47
CA SER A 286 16.32 -14.93 33.65
C SER A 286 15.57 -13.61 33.83
N TRP A 287 15.06 -13.03 32.73
CA TRP A 287 14.23 -11.83 32.74
C TRP A 287 13.27 -11.78 31.56
N SER A 288 12.19 -11.03 31.73
CA SER A 288 11.17 -10.74 30.72
C SER A 288 10.92 -9.23 30.65
N ASP A 289 10.74 -8.72 29.45
CA ASP A 289 10.29 -7.35 29.22
C ASP A 289 9.23 -7.30 28.11
N VAL A 290 8.58 -6.14 27.98
CA VAL A 290 7.49 -5.92 27.03
C VAL A 290 7.71 -4.65 26.23
N ALA A 291 7.28 -4.67 24.98
CA ALA A 291 7.27 -3.50 24.12
C ALA A 291 5.98 -3.49 23.29
N GLU A 292 5.50 -2.32 22.88
CA GLU A 292 4.37 -2.27 21.94
C GLU A 292 4.79 -2.77 20.55
N SER A 293 6.03 -2.51 20.15
CA SER A 293 6.67 -3.06 18.95
C SER A 293 8.16 -3.24 19.20
N TYR A 294 8.78 -4.21 18.50
CA TYR A 294 10.21 -4.48 18.65
C TYR A 294 11.00 -4.13 17.38
N ASP A 295 12.00 -3.25 17.50
CA ASP A 295 13.02 -3.02 16.48
C ASP A 295 14.41 -3.21 17.08
N ARG A 296 15.16 -4.19 16.57
CA ARG A 296 16.53 -4.50 17.02
C ARG A 296 17.45 -3.28 17.04
N ARG A 297 17.27 -2.33 16.12
CA ARG A 297 18.11 -1.12 16.04
C ARG A 297 17.89 -0.17 17.22
N LEU A 298 16.70 -0.22 17.81
CA LEU A 298 16.31 0.58 18.97
C LEU A 298 16.72 -0.09 20.29
N HIS A 299 17.30 -1.30 20.23
CA HIS A 299 17.77 -2.08 21.36
C HIS A 299 19.27 -2.44 21.26
N PRO A 300 20.17 -1.45 21.09
CA PRO A 300 21.62 -1.70 20.97
C PRO A 300 22.27 -2.31 22.23
N GLU A 301 21.57 -2.27 23.37
CA GLU A 301 21.97 -2.85 24.65
C GLU A 301 21.91 -4.39 24.68
N PHE A 302 21.20 -5.02 23.72
CA PHE A 302 21.06 -6.46 23.65
C PHE A 302 21.79 -7.07 22.44
N GLU A 303 22.41 -8.23 22.66
CA GLU A 303 22.94 -9.11 21.62
C GLU A 303 22.09 -10.38 21.56
N LEU A 304 21.79 -10.86 20.35
CA LEU A 304 20.98 -12.06 20.17
C LEU A 304 21.87 -13.31 20.20
N ALA A 305 21.64 -14.18 21.18
CA ALA A 305 22.30 -15.47 21.23
C ALA A 305 21.84 -16.37 20.07
N THR A 306 22.76 -17.19 19.55
CA THR A 306 22.44 -18.15 18.49
C THR A 306 21.69 -19.34 19.08
N PRO A 307 20.46 -19.63 18.64
CA PRO A 307 19.78 -20.83 19.09
C PRO A 307 20.42 -22.09 18.48
N GLN A 308 20.31 -23.20 19.20
CA GLN A 308 20.79 -24.51 18.77
C GLN A 308 19.61 -25.40 18.39
N ARG A 309 19.78 -26.19 17.33
CA ARG A 309 18.78 -27.18 16.94
C ARG A 309 19.14 -28.52 17.57
N ARG A 310 18.28 -29.02 18.46
CA ARG A 310 18.39 -30.39 18.99
C ARG A 310 17.86 -31.39 17.98
N GLU A 311 18.34 -32.62 18.07
CA GLU A 311 17.72 -33.73 17.34
C GLU A 311 16.37 -34.10 18.01
N PRO A 312 15.35 -34.43 17.21
CA PRO A 312 14.08 -34.92 17.73
C PRO A 312 14.28 -36.26 18.44
N SER A 313 13.53 -36.50 19.53
CA SER A 313 13.51 -37.83 20.14
C SER A 313 12.84 -38.85 19.21
N GLU A 314 13.04 -40.16 19.46
CA GLU A 314 12.35 -41.21 18.68
C GLU A 314 10.82 -41.03 18.70
N ALA A 315 10.26 -40.63 19.85
CA ALA A 315 8.83 -40.36 19.99
C ALA A 315 8.39 -39.13 19.20
N GLU A 316 9.15 -38.03 19.22
CA GLU A 316 8.83 -36.81 18.47
C GLU A 316 9.02 -37.01 16.96
N GLN A 317 10.01 -37.79 16.56
CA GLN A 317 10.23 -38.17 15.17
C GLN A 317 9.09 -39.05 14.64
N ALA A 318 8.61 -40.00 15.46
CA ALA A 318 7.43 -40.81 15.14
C ALA A 318 6.18 -39.93 15.00
N GLN A 319 5.96 -38.98 15.93
CA GLN A 319 4.86 -38.02 15.85
C GLN A 319 4.92 -37.14 14.60
N LEU A 320 6.10 -36.64 14.22
CA LEU A 320 6.28 -35.89 12.98
C LEU A 320 5.93 -36.73 11.76
N SER A 321 6.43 -37.96 11.68
CA SER A 321 6.13 -38.85 10.56
C SER A 321 4.64 -39.17 10.45
N GLU A 322 3.94 -39.33 11.57
CA GLU A 322 2.50 -39.56 11.59
C GLU A 322 1.72 -38.31 11.12
N MET A 323 2.11 -37.12 11.59
CA MET A 323 1.48 -35.86 11.18
C MET A 323 1.74 -35.55 9.70
N GLU A 324 2.96 -35.79 9.21
CA GLU A 324 3.33 -35.60 7.80
C GLU A 324 2.56 -36.56 6.89
N ALA A 325 2.41 -37.84 7.28
CA ALA A 325 1.58 -38.79 6.55
C ALA A 325 0.09 -38.39 6.52
N LYS A 326 -0.44 -37.85 7.63
CA LYS A 326 -1.82 -37.30 7.64
C LYS A 326 -1.96 -36.08 6.75
N LEU A 327 -0.96 -35.20 6.71
CA LEU A 327 -0.97 -34.01 5.84
C LEU A 327 -0.97 -34.42 4.37
N GLU A 328 -0.14 -35.40 3.99
CA GLU A 328 -0.12 -35.96 2.64
C GLU A 328 -1.49 -36.56 2.28
N HIS A 329 -2.07 -37.39 3.17
CA HIS A 329 -3.40 -37.95 2.98
C HIS A 329 -4.51 -36.90 2.75
N PHE A 330 -4.54 -35.82 3.55
CA PHE A 330 -5.54 -34.77 3.35
C PHE A 330 -5.26 -33.93 2.09
N SER A 331 -3.99 -33.75 1.73
CA SER A 331 -3.60 -33.05 0.48
C SER A 331 -4.05 -33.84 -0.75
N GLU A 332 -3.81 -35.16 -0.77
CA GLU A 332 -4.30 -36.05 -1.83
C GLU A 332 -5.84 -36.08 -1.88
N LYS A 333 -6.51 -36.09 -0.71
CA LYS A 333 -7.97 -36.00 -0.63
C LYS A 333 -8.47 -34.71 -1.28
N ARG A 334 -7.91 -33.55 -0.92
CA ARG A 334 -8.28 -32.26 -1.50
C ARG A 334 -8.10 -32.25 -3.02
N ASP A 335 -6.96 -32.71 -3.52
CA ASP A 335 -6.67 -32.73 -4.95
C ASP A 335 -7.68 -33.62 -5.71
N SER A 336 -8.03 -34.79 -5.15
CA SER A 336 -9.06 -35.67 -5.74
C SER A 336 -10.47 -35.05 -5.73
N LEU A 337 -10.80 -34.23 -4.73
CA LEU A 337 -12.08 -33.53 -4.64
C LEU A 337 -12.16 -32.41 -5.68
N TYR A 338 -11.07 -31.65 -5.88
CA TYR A 338 -11.00 -30.64 -6.94
C TYR A 338 -11.07 -31.25 -8.33
N ASP A 339 -10.37 -32.36 -8.59
CA ASP A 339 -10.50 -33.10 -9.86
C ASP A 339 -11.96 -33.56 -10.11
N THR A 340 -12.68 -33.92 -9.06
CA THR A 340 -14.09 -34.33 -9.16
C THR A 340 -15.02 -33.13 -9.38
N LEU A 341 -14.75 -31.99 -8.75
CA LEU A 341 -15.48 -30.74 -8.95
C LEU A 341 -15.31 -30.21 -10.38
N ASP A 342 -14.09 -30.23 -10.91
CA ASP A 342 -13.79 -29.84 -12.28
C ASP A 342 -14.52 -30.72 -13.30
N GLN A 343 -14.62 -32.03 -13.03
CA GLN A 343 -15.39 -32.96 -13.88
C GLN A 343 -16.90 -32.67 -13.86
N LEU A 344 -17.44 -32.19 -12.74
CA LEU A 344 -18.86 -31.81 -12.63
C LEU A 344 -19.16 -30.45 -13.30
N ALA A 345 -18.17 -29.57 -13.42
CA ALA A 345 -18.32 -28.26 -14.05
C ALA A 345 -18.37 -28.32 -15.60
N VAL A 346 -18.07 -29.47 -16.21
CA VAL A 346 -17.96 -29.62 -17.67
C VAL A 346 -19.33 -29.92 -18.34
N ASP A 347 -20.39 -30.17 -17.56
CA ASP A 347 -21.71 -30.61 -18.06
C ASP A 347 -22.79 -29.49 -18.16
N GLU A 348 -22.44 -28.20 -18.10
CA GLU A 348 -23.43 -27.11 -18.31
C GLU A 348 -23.73 -26.87 -19.80
N ASP A 349 -24.78 -27.52 -20.32
CA ASP A 349 -25.41 -27.16 -21.61
C ASP A 349 -26.53 -26.12 -21.38
N PRO A 350 -26.40 -24.87 -21.87
CA PRO A 350 -27.35 -23.80 -21.58
C PRO A 350 -28.74 -23.93 -22.26
N ASP A 351 -28.97 -24.96 -23.10
CA ASP A 351 -30.23 -25.19 -23.83
C ASP A 351 -31.07 -26.37 -23.28
N ALA A 352 -30.84 -26.80 -22.04
CA ALA A 352 -31.45 -27.98 -21.40
C ALA A 352 -32.96 -27.86 -21.04
N ASP A 353 -33.76 -28.91 -21.28
CA ASP A 353 -35.23 -28.97 -21.13
C ASP A 353 -35.72 -29.10 -19.65
N GLU A 354 -37.02 -28.91 -19.35
CA GLU A 354 -37.62 -28.96 -17.99
C GLU A 354 -37.34 -30.25 -17.17
N GLN A 355 -36.93 -31.37 -17.81
CA GLN A 355 -36.53 -32.62 -17.14
C GLN A 355 -35.05 -32.64 -16.74
N GLU A 356 -34.21 -31.79 -17.32
CA GLU A 356 -32.80 -31.60 -16.97
C GLU A 356 -32.64 -30.60 -15.80
N ALA A 357 -33.66 -29.78 -15.51
CA ALA A 357 -33.67 -28.88 -14.35
C ALA A 357 -33.63 -29.61 -13.00
N GLU A 358 -34.31 -30.77 -12.85
CA GLU A 358 -34.19 -31.61 -11.64
C GLU A 358 -32.80 -32.28 -11.54
N GLY A 359 -32.15 -32.57 -12.68
CA GLY A 359 -30.79 -33.10 -12.72
C GLY A 359 -29.73 -32.06 -12.36
N ALA A 360 -29.94 -30.82 -12.79
CA ALA A 360 -29.09 -29.67 -12.46
C ALA A 360 -29.11 -29.33 -10.96
N GLU A 361 -30.28 -29.34 -10.31
CA GLU A 361 -30.40 -29.08 -8.86
C GLU A 361 -29.69 -30.18 -8.03
N VAL A 362 -29.73 -31.44 -8.49
CA VAL A 362 -29.01 -32.56 -7.85
C VAL A 362 -27.50 -32.48 -8.08
N ALA A 363 -27.07 -32.06 -9.28
CA ALA A 363 -25.66 -31.85 -9.61
C ALA A 363 -25.07 -30.68 -8.80
N GLU A 364 -25.79 -29.58 -8.67
CA GLU A 364 -25.45 -28.42 -7.85
C GLU A 364 -25.35 -28.81 -6.37
N SER A 365 -26.34 -29.53 -5.84
CA SER A 365 -26.30 -30.06 -4.46
C SER A 365 -25.10 -30.99 -4.20
N ARG A 366 -24.71 -31.80 -5.20
CA ARG A 366 -23.54 -32.67 -5.13
C ARG A 366 -22.23 -31.88 -5.19
N ALA A 367 -22.13 -30.87 -6.06
CA ALA A 367 -20.97 -29.99 -6.14
C ALA A 367 -20.77 -29.21 -4.83
N GLU A 368 -21.86 -28.68 -4.24
CA GLU A 368 -21.80 -28.05 -2.93
C GLU A 368 -21.33 -29.00 -1.82
N ALA A 369 -21.76 -30.27 -1.85
CA ALA A 369 -21.32 -31.26 -0.87
C ALA A 369 -19.81 -31.56 -0.99
N LEU A 370 -19.31 -31.72 -2.21
CA LEU A 370 -17.89 -31.92 -2.50
C LEU A 370 -17.05 -30.69 -2.12
N GLN A 371 -17.55 -29.48 -2.36
CA GLN A 371 -16.90 -28.23 -1.96
C GLN A 371 -16.75 -28.16 -0.44
N ARG A 372 -17.80 -28.47 0.34
CA ARG A 372 -17.71 -28.52 1.81
C ARG A 372 -16.67 -29.52 2.29
N GLU A 373 -16.58 -30.69 1.65
CA GLU A 373 -15.56 -31.68 1.99
C GLU A 373 -14.14 -31.24 1.63
N ALA A 374 -13.98 -30.43 0.58
CA ALA A 374 -12.70 -29.85 0.18
C ALA A 374 -12.26 -28.77 1.18
N ASP A 375 -13.18 -27.88 1.56
CA ASP A 375 -12.97 -26.86 2.59
C ASP A 375 -12.56 -27.51 3.93
N ASP A 376 -13.24 -28.58 4.34
CA ASP A 376 -12.90 -29.36 5.54
C ASP A 376 -11.48 -29.97 5.45
N ALA A 377 -11.09 -30.49 4.28
CA ALA A 377 -9.77 -31.06 4.05
C ALA A 377 -8.68 -29.98 4.11
N GLU A 378 -8.92 -28.79 3.53
CA GLU A 378 -8.02 -27.65 3.63
C GLU A 378 -7.82 -27.17 5.07
N GLU A 379 -8.90 -27.12 5.86
CA GLU A 379 -8.83 -26.76 7.27
C GLU A 379 -8.00 -27.78 8.08
N GLN A 380 -8.06 -29.08 7.75
CA GLN A 380 -7.18 -30.09 8.35
C GLN A 380 -5.72 -29.93 7.92
N ILE A 381 -5.46 -29.63 6.65
CA ILE A 381 -4.09 -29.38 6.14
C ILE A 381 -3.47 -28.19 6.88
N GLU A 382 -4.21 -27.08 7.03
CA GLU A 382 -3.73 -25.90 7.73
C GLU A 382 -3.40 -26.21 9.20
N ARG A 383 -4.31 -26.89 9.92
CA ARG A 383 -4.08 -27.32 11.30
C ARG A 383 -2.86 -28.24 11.47
N LEU A 384 -2.71 -29.23 10.59
CA LEU A 384 -1.59 -30.18 10.62
C LEU A 384 -0.27 -29.50 10.28
N SER A 385 -0.26 -28.65 9.25
CA SER A 385 0.91 -27.87 8.85
C SER A 385 1.38 -26.95 9.99
N ALA A 386 0.45 -26.23 10.63
CA ALA A 386 0.74 -25.41 11.79
C ALA A 386 1.29 -26.23 12.97
N SER A 387 0.73 -27.42 13.22
CA SER A 387 1.18 -28.32 14.29
C SER A 387 2.59 -28.88 14.03
N ILE A 388 2.87 -29.30 12.78
CA ILE A 388 4.20 -29.76 12.34
C ILE A 388 5.22 -28.64 12.50
N GLN A 389 4.87 -27.42 12.08
CA GLN A 389 5.73 -26.27 12.19
C GLN A 389 6.02 -25.91 13.67
N ALA A 390 5.01 -25.98 14.54
CA ALA A 390 5.16 -25.77 15.98
C ALA A 390 6.07 -26.83 16.62
N LEU A 391 5.89 -28.11 16.28
CA LEU A 391 6.73 -29.19 16.79
C LEU A 391 8.18 -29.05 16.29
N LYS A 392 8.40 -28.74 15.01
CA LYS A 392 9.73 -28.46 14.45
C LYS A 392 10.39 -27.24 15.10
N ALA A 393 9.60 -26.20 15.42
CA ALA A 393 10.10 -25.03 16.13
C ALA A 393 10.54 -25.35 17.57
N SER A 394 9.90 -26.32 18.24
CA SER A 394 10.29 -26.78 19.59
C SER A 394 11.70 -27.42 19.65
N PHE A 395 12.27 -27.77 18.50
CA PHE A 395 13.64 -28.30 18.42
C PHE A 395 14.69 -27.18 18.44
N VAL A 396 14.27 -25.93 18.23
CA VAL A 396 15.13 -24.76 18.34
C VAL A 396 15.15 -24.35 19.82
N THR A 397 16.28 -24.62 20.47
CA THR A 397 16.46 -24.42 21.91
C THR A 397 17.66 -23.52 22.19
N TYR A 398 17.74 -22.99 23.40
CA TYR A 398 18.90 -22.24 23.87
C TYR A 398 19.60 -23.05 24.94
N ALA A 399 20.93 -22.95 24.99
CA ALA A 399 21.71 -23.55 26.07
C ALA A 399 21.24 -23.00 27.42
N ASP A 400 21.29 -23.82 28.47
CA ASP A 400 20.81 -23.44 29.80
C ASP A 400 21.56 -22.21 30.35
N GLU A 401 22.84 -22.04 30.01
CA GLU A 401 23.63 -20.86 30.34
C GLU A 401 23.05 -19.58 29.72
N VAL A 402 22.57 -19.67 28.47
CA VAL A 402 21.94 -18.55 27.75
C VAL A 402 20.57 -18.24 28.35
N ARG A 403 19.80 -19.25 28.78
CA ARG A 403 18.52 -19.02 29.46
C ARG A 403 18.69 -18.39 30.83
N ALA A 404 19.72 -18.81 31.57
CA ALA A 404 20.05 -18.30 32.90
C ALA A 404 20.59 -16.86 32.91
N ALA A 405 21.11 -16.35 31.79
CA ALA A 405 21.66 -14.99 31.70
C ALA A 405 20.91 -14.08 30.70
N GLY A 406 20.23 -14.67 29.72
CA GLY A 406 19.45 -13.97 28.71
C GLY A 406 17.99 -13.84 29.09
N GLY A 407 17.25 -13.07 28.30
CA GLY A 407 15.83 -12.87 28.49
C GLY A 407 15.05 -12.78 27.22
N ILE A 408 13.78 -12.41 27.39
CA ILE A 408 12.80 -12.28 26.31
C ILE A 408 12.17 -10.90 26.29
N ILE A 409 11.83 -10.44 25.10
CA ILE A 409 10.93 -9.29 24.91
C ILE A 409 9.70 -9.80 24.18
N VAL A 410 8.52 -9.53 24.74
CA VAL A 410 7.23 -9.80 24.09
C VAL A 410 6.69 -8.49 23.53
N ALA A 411 6.37 -8.49 22.25
CA ALA A 411 5.85 -7.33 21.54
C ALA A 411 4.67 -7.67 20.63
N LEU A 412 4.00 -6.65 20.10
CA LEU A 412 3.02 -6.84 19.04
C LEU A 412 3.69 -6.73 17.67
N ASP A 413 3.30 -7.63 16.77
CA ASP A 413 3.61 -7.51 15.37
C ASP A 413 2.69 -6.47 14.68
N GLY A 414 2.99 -6.12 13.43
CA GLY A 414 2.20 -5.17 12.66
C GLY A 414 0.76 -5.60 12.35
N ARG A 415 0.35 -6.81 12.75
CA ARG A 415 -1.00 -7.37 12.60
C ARG A 415 -1.72 -7.58 13.93
N GLY A 416 -1.12 -7.22 15.06
CA GLY A 416 -1.69 -7.39 16.40
C GLY A 416 -1.46 -8.80 16.99
N GLY A 417 -0.65 -9.62 16.33
CA GLY A 417 -0.16 -10.88 16.84
C GLY A 417 0.97 -10.67 17.86
N VAL A 418 1.23 -11.67 18.69
CA VAL A 418 2.30 -11.63 19.68
C VAL A 418 3.60 -12.12 19.07
N GLU A 419 4.61 -11.25 19.03
CA GLU A 419 5.99 -11.59 18.70
C GLU A 419 6.81 -11.77 19.98
N ILE A 420 7.54 -12.88 20.08
CA ILE A 420 8.40 -13.18 21.24
C ILE A 420 9.85 -13.30 20.77
N VAL A 421 10.65 -12.31 21.13
CA VAL A 421 12.09 -12.27 20.85
C VAL A 421 12.83 -12.95 21.97
N ARG A 422 13.54 -14.03 21.66
CA ARG A 422 14.24 -14.88 22.63
C ARG A 422 15.76 -14.76 22.52
N GLY A 423 16.45 -15.06 23.62
CA GLY A 423 17.91 -15.11 23.64
C GLY A 423 18.57 -13.73 23.65
N LEU A 424 17.93 -12.74 24.27
CA LEU A 424 18.49 -11.40 24.41
C LEU A 424 19.49 -11.37 25.57
N MET A 425 20.75 -11.18 25.24
CA MET A 425 21.85 -11.08 26.19
C MET A 425 22.18 -9.60 26.37
N ARG A 426 22.22 -9.11 27.62
CA ARG A 426 22.74 -7.77 27.88
C ARG A 426 24.20 -7.72 27.46
N ARG A 427 24.57 -6.76 26.61
CA ARG A 427 25.98 -6.54 26.27
C ARG A 427 26.72 -6.24 27.58
N ALA A 428 27.80 -6.97 27.85
CA ALA A 428 28.65 -6.68 28.99
C ALA A 428 29.16 -5.24 28.84
N GLU A 429 28.79 -4.36 29.78
CA GLU A 429 29.49 -3.10 29.91
C GLU A 429 30.98 -3.41 30.15
N PRO A 430 31.92 -2.70 29.51
CA PRO A 430 33.31 -2.83 29.92
C PRO A 430 33.36 -2.53 31.41
N GLU A 431 33.93 -3.45 32.21
CA GLU A 431 34.05 -3.29 33.65
C GLU A 431 34.83 -2.01 33.98
N GLU A 432 34.16 -0.87 34.04
CA GLU A 432 34.59 0.27 34.82
C GLU A 432 34.29 -0.06 36.27
N GLY A 433 35.38 -0.15 37.04
CA GLY A 433 35.41 -0.77 38.35
C GLY A 433 34.29 -0.33 39.28
N ALA A 434 33.85 -1.30 40.07
CA ALA A 434 33.07 -1.10 41.28
C ALA A 434 33.54 0.15 42.04
N SER A 435 32.72 1.20 41.99
CA SER A 435 32.79 2.33 42.90
C SER A 435 31.45 2.39 43.63
N ASP A 436 31.48 1.90 44.87
CA ASP A 436 30.51 2.21 45.90
C ASP A 436 30.14 3.70 45.87
N CYS A 437 28.87 4.00 45.64
CA CYS A 437 28.22 5.22 46.09
C CYS A 437 26.72 4.94 46.24
N ALA A 438 26.35 4.46 47.42
CA ALA A 438 24.99 4.62 47.92
C ALA A 438 24.62 6.11 47.95
N ASN A 439 23.57 6.49 47.23
CA ASN A 439 22.58 7.44 47.74
C ASN A 439 21.32 7.41 46.88
N GLY A 440 20.23 6.97 47.49
CA GLY A 440 18.90 7.12 46.94
C GLY A 440 18.44 8.57 47.00
N SER A 441 17.71 8.98 45.96
CA SER A 441 16.61 9.94 46.09
C SER A 441 15.71 9.81 44.86
N ALA A 442 14.46 9.45 45.13
CA ALA A 442 13.36 9.52 44.19
C ALA A 442 13.11 10.96 43.70
N SER A 443 12.67 11.12 42.46
CA SER A 443 11.70 12.17 42.10
C SER A 443 11.01 11.82 40.78
N MET A 444 9.72 11.50 40.89
CA MET A 444 8.73 11.62 39.82
C MET A 444 8.61 13.10 39.42
N ALA A 445 8.52 13.41 38.13
CA ALA A 445 7.70 14.52 37.61
C ALA A 445 7.66 14.54 36.07
N SER A 446 6.42 14.47 35.59
CA SER A 446 5.90 14.86 34.28
C SER A 446 6.48 16.17 33.70
N GLY A 447 6.61 16.25 32.37
CA GLY A 447 6.87 17.50 31.66
C GLY A 447 7.17 17.33 30.16
N ILE A 448 6.15 17.56 29.34
CA ILE A 448 6.15 17.74 27.87
C ILE A 448 7.34 18.60 27.38
N PRO A 449 7.82 18.42 26.13
CA PRO A 449 8.29 19.56 25.37
C PRO A 449 7.50 19.74 24.07
N ALA A 450 6.89 20.91 23.97
CA ALA A 450 6.34 21.46 22.75
C ALA A 450 7.46 21.96 21.83
N THR A 451 7.19 21.80 20.54
CA THR A 451 7.92 22.24 19.36
C THR A 451 8.31 23.72 19.38
N THR A 452 9.54 24.08 19.01
CA THR A 452 9.82 25.29 18.21
C THR A 452 11.11 25.12 17.39
N VAL A 453 11.05 25.66 16.19
CA VAL A 453 11.89 25.50 14.99
C VAL A 453 13.24 26.24 15.00
N SER A 454 14.14 25.69 14.18
CA SER A 454 15.08 26.34 13.24
C SER A 454 16.56 26.56 13.62
N SER A 455 17.40 25.75 12.96
CA SER A 455 18.52 26.12 12.08
C SER A 455 19.56 27.15 12.56
N THR A 456 20.82 26.73 12.69
CA THR A 456 21.94 27.07 11.76
C THR A 456 23.27 26.50 12.27
N ALA A 457 24.07 26.00 11.34
CA ALA A 457 25.43 25.52 11.56
C ALA A 457 26.40 26.65 11.89
N THR A 458 27.43 26.39 12.70
CA THR A 458 28.82 26.77 12.40
C THR A 458 29.80 26.13 13.38
N ALA A 459 30.98 25.84 12.85
CA ALA A 459 32.00 24.98 13.43
C ALA A 459 32.94 25.70 14.42
N SER A 460 33.46 24.88 15.33
CA SER A 460 34.83 24.86 15.87
C SER A 460 35.28 25.94 16.86
N GLY A 461 35.71 25.46 18.04
CA GLY A 461 36.44 26.21 19.05
C GLY A 461 36.95 25.29 20.16
N SER A 462 38.00 24.52 19.87
CA SER A 462 38.80 23.80 20.88
C SER A 462 39.56 24.79 21.77
N VAL A 463 39.74 24.48 23.07
CA VAL A 463 41.05 24.45 23.75
C VAL A 463 40.96 24.01 25.24
N THR A 464 41.59 22.84 25.47
CA THR A 464 42.46 22.40 26.59
C THR A 464 41.98 22.10 28.01
N GLY A 465 42.34 20.87 28.46
CA GLY A 465 42.59 20.48 29.85
C GLY A 465 43.02 19.00 30.00
N MET A 466 44.31 18.73 29.77
CA MET A 466 45.17 17.54 30.04
C MET A 466 44.60 16.39 30.93
N GLY A 467 44.85 15.09 30.71
CA GLY A 467 45.69 14.35 29.76
C GLY A 467 46.00 12.93 30.28
N ILE A 468 45.61 11.88 29.53
CA ILE A 468 46.20 10.54 29.54
C ILE A 468 46.15 10.04 28.09
N GLN A 469 47.30 9.63 27.53
CA GLN A 469 47.41 9.24 26.12
C GLN A 469 46.83 7.83 25.88
N PRO A 470 45.91 7.64 24.93
CA PRO A 470 45.60 6.30 24.43
C PRO A 470 46.69 5.84 23.45
N ALA A 471 46.96 4.54 23.47
CA ALA A 471 47.94 3.86 22.60
C ALA A 471 47.77 4.26 21.13
N LYS A 472 48.89 4.44 20.41
CA LYS A 472 48.93 4.73 18.97
C LYS A 472 48.18 3.63 18.21
N LYS A 473 46.92 3.89 17.81
CA LYS A 473 46.33 3.27 16.63
C LYS A 473 47.24 3.61 15.45
N GLU A 474 47.81 2.59 14.80
CA GLU A 474 48.48 2.78 13.52
C GLU A 474 47.49 3.48 12.59
N ARG A 475 47.89 4.63 12.06
CA ARG A 475 47.03 5.38 11.13
C ARG A 475 46.96 4.56 9.85
N PRO A 476 45.76 4.29 9.30
CA PRO A 476 45.64 3.60 8.02
C PRO A 476 46.45 4.34 6.95
N GLU A 477 47.19 3.61 6.12
CA GLU A 477 48.08 4.16 5.08
C GLU A 477 47.31 5.06 4.08
N ILE A 478 46.04 4.75 3.86
CA ILE A 478 45.11 5.52 3.03
C ILE A 478 44.02 6.09 3.95
N SER A 479 43.84 7.41 3.90
CA SER A 479 42.73 8.05 4.62
C SER A 479 41.37 7.61 4.05
N GLU A 480 40.34 7.53 4.88
CA GLU A 480 38.97 7.21 4.47
C GLU A 480 38.48 8.07 3.28
N ARG A 481 38.81 9.37 3.30
CA ARG A 481 38.50 10.29 2.20
C ARG A 481 39.14 9.88 0.88
N LEU A 482 40.39 9.42 0.92
CA LEU A 482 41.10 8.93 -0.26
C LEU A 482 40.56 7.56 -0.70
N ALA A 483 40.18 6.69 0.24
CA ALA A 483 39.54 5.41 -0.04
C ALA A 483 38.19 5.57 -0.76
N LEU A 484 37.34 6.51 -0.31
CA LEU A 484 36.10 6.88 -1.00
C LEU A 484 36.35 7.45 -2.40
N GLN A 485 37.36 8.32 -2.54
CA GLN A 485 37.71 8.90 -3.84
C GLN A 485 38.16 7.83 -4.84
N LEU A 486 39.04 6.91 -4.44
CA LEU A 486 39.54 5.84 -5.29
C LEU A 486 38.45 4.81 -5.62
N SER A 487 37.65 4.40 -4.63
CA SER A 487 36.53 3.48 -4.88
C SER A 487 35.44 4.10 -5.76
N ALA A 488 35.16 5.40 -5.65
CA ALA A 488 34.25 6.11 -6.56
C ALA A 488 34.80 6.17 -8.00
N GLN A 489 36.10 6.40 -8.15
CA GLN A 489 36.76 6.36 -9.46
C GLN A 489 36.66 4.96 -10.07
N ARG A 490 36.89 3.90 -9.28
CA ARG A 490 36.70 2.51 -9.73
C ARG A 490 35.25 2.22 -10.12
N THR A 491 34.28 2.63 -9.31
CA THR A 491 32.85 2.51 -9.64
C THR A 491 32.57 3.19 -10.98
N ALA A 492 33.04 4.41 -11.20
CA ALA A 492 32.84 5.12 -12.47
C ALA A 492 33.44 4.38 -13.67
N VAL A 493 34.60 3.73 -13.51
CA VAL A 493 35.17 2.86 -14.55
C VAL A 493 34.29 1.64 -14.79
N MET A 494 33.77 0.99 -13.75
CA MET A 494 32.83 -0.12 -13.88
C MET A 494 31.56 0.29 -14.63
N GLN A 495 31.01 1.46 -14.33
CA GLN A 495 29.87 2.02 -15.05
C GLN A 495 30.20 2.28 -16.52
N ALA A 496 31.37 2.86 -16.80
CA ALA A 496 31.84 3.15 -18.16
C ALA A 496 31.97 1.91 -19.04
N VAL A 497 32.49 0.82 -18.49
CA VAL A 497 32.63 -0.45 -19.21
C VAL A 497 31.29 -1.18 -19.32
N MET A 498 30.48 -1.19 -18.26
CA MET A 498 29.16 -1.86 -18.23
C MET A 498 28.17 -1.30 -19.26
N MET A 499 28.21 0.00 -19.55
CA MET A 499 27.36 0.62 -20.59
C MET A 499 27.53 -0.02 -21.98
N ASN A 500 28.70 -0.59 -22.27
CA ASN A 500 29.01 -1.24 -23.54
C ASN A 500 28.90 -2.77 -23.48
N ARG A 501 28.41 -3.33 -22.35
CA ARG A 501 28.31 -4.77 -22.10
C ARG A 501 26.90 -5.13 -21.56
N PRO A 502 25.86 -5.04 -22.40
CA PRO A 502 24.47 -5.28 -22.00
C PRO A 502 24.24 -6.67 -21.40
N GLU A 503 25.01 -7.68 -21.81
CA GLU A 503 24.96 -9.03 -21.27
C GLU A 503 25.35 -9.10 -19.79
N VAL A 504 26.35 -8.31 -19.37
CA VAL A 504 26.81 -8.26 -17.97
C VAL A 504 25.82 -7.46 -17.13
N ALA A 505 25.25 -6.38 -17.67
CA ALA A 505 24.18 -5.62 -17.03
C ALA A 505 22.93 -6.48 -16.78
N MET A 506 22.56 -7.33 -17.74
CA MET A 506 21.42 -8.24 -17.62
C MET A 506 21.68 -9.30 -16.54
N ALA A 507 22.84 -9.96 -16.58
CA ALA A 507 23.22 -10.96 -15.58
C ALA A 507 23.28 -10.37 -14.16
N ALA A 508 23.84 -9.16 -14.01
CA ALA A 508 23.91 -8.47 -12.72
C ALA A 508 22.50 -8.13 -12.17
N THR A 509 21.59 -7.68 -13.05
CA THR A 509 20.20 -7.37 -12.68
C THR A 509 19.42 -8.61 -12.26
N VAL A 510 19.51 -9.68 -13.05
CA VAL A 510 18.86 -10.96 -12.73
C VAL A 510 19.41 -11.53 -11.44
N HIS A 511 20.72 -11.43 -11.18
CA HIS A 511 21.32 -11.84 -9.90
C HIS A 511 20.68 -11.11 -8.71
N ARG A 512 20.54 -9.78 -8.78
CA ARG A 512 19.91 -8.97 -7.72
C ARG A 512 18.43 -9.33 -7.48
N LEU A 513 17.68 -9.61 -8.55
CA LEU A 513 16.27 -10.00 -8.46
C LEU A 513 16.11 -11.46 -7.99
N LEU A 514 16.99 -12.37 -8.42
CA LEU A 514 17.01 -13.76 -7.99
C LEU A 514 17.21 -13.88 -6.49
N GLU A 515 18.07 -13.04 -5.90
CA GLU A 515 18.26 -13.01 -4.45
C GLU A 515 17.00 -12.57 -3.69
N ALA A 516 16.21 -11.66 -4.25
CA ALA A 516 14.93 -11.25 -3.66
C ALA A 516 13.88 -12.38 -3.68
N VAL A 517 13.92 -13.26 -4.68
CA VAL A 517 12.97 -14.37 -4.85
C VAL A 517 13.41 -15.63 -4.08
N THR A 518 14.70 -15.93 -4.08
CA THR A 518 15.23 -17.23 -3.62
C THR A 518 15.78 -17.21 -2.20
N ARG A 519 16.06 -16.03 -1.62
CA ARG A 519 16.67 -15.92 -0.28
C ARG A 519 15.71 -15.22 0.69
N ARG A 520 15.42 -15.86 1.83
CA ARG A 520 14.75 -15.19 2.97
C ARG A 520 15.56 -13.96 3.36
N HIS A 521 14.87 -12.83 3.52
CA HIS A 521 15.42 -11.49 3.78
C HIS A 521 16.64 -11.52 4.72
N ARG A 522 17.86 -11.45 4.15
CA ARG A 522 19.03 -11.06 4.92
C ARG A 522 19.04 -9.53 4.97
N TYR A 523 18.93 -8.99 6.17
CA TYR A 523 18.92 -7.55 6.45
C TYR A 523 20.30 -6.87 6.23
N ILE A 524 21.24 -7.51 5.54
CA ILE A 524 22.56 -6.94 5.26
C ILE A 524 22.70 -6.85 3.74
N ASP A 525 22.36 -5.68 3.20
CA ASP A 525 22.62 -5.35 1.79
C ASP A 525 24.13 -5.11 1.64
N ARG A 526 24.84 -6.09 1.08
CA ARG A 526 26.27 -5.98 0.74
C ARG A 526 26.49 -5.85 -0.77
N ASP A 527 25.43 -5.67 -1.54
CA ASP A 527 25.50 -5.74 -2.99
C ASP A 527 25.90 -4.38 -3.59
N ALA A 528 26.81 -4.42 -4.56
CA ALA A 528 27.23 -3.23 -5.28
C ALA A 528 26.14 -2.73 -6.26
N LEU A 529 25.18 -3.58 -6.64
CA LEU A 529 24.14 -3.23 -7.60
C LEU A 529 22.85 -2.79 -6.87
N LYS A 530 22.51 -1.51 -7.02
CA LYS A 530 21.37 -0.88 -6.34
C LYS A 530 20.15 -0.81 -7.25
N ILE A 531 19.58 -1.95 -7.60
CA ILE A 531 18.30 -2.02 -8.34
C ILE A 531 17.15 -2.16 -7.35
N SER A 532 16.34 -1.12 -7.24
CA SER A 532 15.11 -1.10 -6.43
C SER A 532 13.96 -0.55 -7.26
N GLY A 533 12.82 -1.23 -7.28
CA GLY A 533 11.70 -0.86 -8.14
C GLY A 533 10.34 -0.82 -7.44
N HIS A 534 10.08 0.22 -6.64
CA HIS A 534 8.73 0.70 -6.31
C HIS A 534 8.75 2.21 -6.07
N SER A 535 7.85 2.99 -6.70
CA SER A 535 7.58 4.35 -6.24
C SER A 535 6.51 4.30 -5.14
N SER A 536 6.91 4.72 -3.95
CA SER A 536 6.00 5.04 -2.85
C SER A 536 5.57 6.52 -2.89
N LEU A 537 5.79 7.26 -3.99
CA LEU A 537 5.54 8.70 -4.05
C LEU A 537 4.07 9.07 -3.88
N ASP A 538 3.14 8.30 -4.47
CA ASP A 538 1.71 8.49 -4.22
C ASP A 538 1.36 8.06 -2.78
N SER A 539 1.99 7.00 -2.27
CA SER A 539 1.92 6.66 -0.84
C SER A 539 2.52 7.72 0.09
N LEU A 540 3.46 8.56 -0.36
CA LEU A 540 4.10 9.62 0.43
C LEU A 540 3.32 10.93 0.33
N HIS A 541 2.75 11.23 -0.83
CA HIS A 541 1.82 12.34 -0.97
C HIS A 541 0.49 12.08 -0.24
N ASP A 542 0.04 10.82 -0.12
CA ASP A 542 -1.09 10.39 0.73
C ASP A 542 -0.75 10.44 2.24
N LYS A 543 0.53 10.28 2.61
CA LYS A 543 1.01 10.33 4.01
C LYS A 543 1.51 11.72 4.46
N ALA A 544 1.90 12.61 3.53
CA ALA A 544 2.48 13.93 3.79
C ALA A 544 2.22 14.94 2.65
N PRO A 545 1.23 15.85 2.80
CA PRO A 545 0.81 16.74 1.72
C PRO A 545 1.59 18.07 1.61
N ASP A 546 2.30 18.48 2.67
CA ASP A 546 3.08 19.75 2.77
C ASP A 546 4.32 19.76 1.88
N LEU A 547 4.62 18.61 1.29
CA LEU A 547 5.62 18.46 0.26
C LEU A 547 5.35 19.36 -0.96
N LYS A 548 4.10 19.74 -1.25
CA LYS A 548 3.76 20.56 -2.43
C LYS A 548 4.14 22.04 -2.23
N GLY A 549 5.07 22.57 -3.05
CA GLY A 549 5.52 23.97 -3.02
C GLY A 549 6.76 24.24 -2.17
N MET A 550 7.25 23.23 -1.46
CA MET A 550 8.62 23.27 -0.97
C MET A 550 9.56 23.32 -2.18
N ARG A 551 10.52 24.23 -2.14
CA ARG A 551 11.52 24.42 -3.18
C ARG A 551 12.19 23.09 -3.61
N ALA A 552 12.33 22.10 -2.71
CA ALA A 552 12.83 20.76 -2.99
C ALA A 552 11.85 19.84 -3.77
N SER A 553 10.52 19.92 -3.55
CA SER A 553 9.52 19.18 -4.34
C SER A 553 9.31 19.79 -5.73
N ASP A 554 9.54 21.10 -5.90
CA ASP A 554 9.41 21.78 -7.20
C ASP A 554 10.63 21.54 -8.10
N GLU A 555 11.85 21.45 -7.53
CA GLU A 555 13.07 21.05 -8.28
C GLU A 555 13.04 19.56 -8.69
N ILE A 556 12.42 18.65 -7.91
CA ILE A 556 12.20 17.22 -8.26
C ILE A 556 11.16 17.09 -9.38
N LYS A 557 10.05 17.82 -9.29
CA LYS A 557 9.06 17.90 -10.39
C LYS A 557 9.67 18.51 -11.64
N ALA A 558 10.41 19.62 -11.57
CA ALA A 558 11.07 20.22 -12.74
C ALA A 558 12.09 19.30 -13.44
N ARG A 559 12.74 18.38 -12.71
CA ARG A 559 13.67 17.39 -13.28
C ARG A 559 12.94 16.18 -13.91
N ILE A 560 11.78 15.79 -13.36
CA ILE A 560 10.84 14.80 -13.92
C ILE A 560 10.16 15.36 -15.19
N GLU A 561 9.80 16.65 -15.19
CA GLU A 561 9.28 17.40 -16.34
C GLU A 561 10.30 17.54 -17.49
N ALA A 562 11.61 17.56 -17.20
CA ALA A 562 12.68 17.68 -18.22
C ALA A 562 13.02 16.36 -18.95
N TRP A 563 12.79 15.19 -18.34
CA TRP A 563 12.87 13.87 -19.01
C TRP A 563 11.53 13.46 -19.65
N ARG A 564 10.39 13.90 -19.08
CA ARG A 564 9.04 13.93 -19.73
C ARG A 564 9.03 14.65 -21.09
N ALA A 565 10.04 15.47 -21.40
CA ALA A 565 10.11 16.26 -22.63
C ALA A 565 10.69 15.51 -23.87
N ARG A 566 11.26 14.30 -23.71
CA ARG A 566 11.79 13.45 -24.80
C ARG A 566 11.08 12.11 -24.95
N VAL A 567 10.57 11.62 -23.84
CA VAL A 567 9.62 10.52 -23.75
C VAL A 567 8.36 10.93 -24.53
N PRO A 568 7.71 10.05 -25.30
CA PRO A 568 6.45 10.39 -25.96
C PRO A 568 5.53 11.09 -24.97
N ALA A 569 4.96 12.24 -25.36
CA ALA A 569 4.27 13.13 -24.43
C ALA A 569 3.08 12.48 -23.72
N LYS A 570 2.61 11.33 -24.21
CA LYS A 570 1.63 10.49 -23.55
C LYS A 570 2.31 9.30 -22.91
N ALA A 571 2.12 9.16 -21.60
CA ALA A 571 2.50 7.99 -20.81
C ALA A 571 1.98 6.66 -21.40
N SER A 572 0.81 6.70 -22.05
CA SER A 572 0.21 5.55 -22.74
C SER A 572 0.97 5.09 -23.98
N GLU A 573 1.88 5.91 -24.50
CA GLU A 573 2.69 5.63 -25.69
C GLU A 573 4.14 5.24 -25.32
N GLU A 574 4.55 5.41 -24.05
CA GLU A 574 5.92 5.15 -23.56
C GLU A 574 6.28 3.67 -23.60
N PHE A 575 5.37 2.82 -23.11
CA PHE A 575 5.56 1.38 -23.15
C PHE A 575 5.55 0.87 -24.58
N SER A 576 4.61 1.36 -25.41
CA SER A 576 4.55 1.04 -26.83
C SER A 576 5.78 1.54 -27.60
N TRP A 577 6.37 2.67 -27.19
CA TRP A 577 7.60 3.19 -27.75
C TRP A 577 8.82 2.37 -27.35
N LEU A 578 8.93 1.97 -26.08
CA LEU A 578 9.96 1.02 -25.63
C LEU A 578 9.84 -0.32 -26.35
N LEU A 579 8.63 -0.81 -26.61
CA LEU A 579 8.36 -2.00 -27.43
C LEU A 579 8.64 -1.80 -28.93
N SER A 580 8.71 -0.54 -29.39
CA SER A 580 9.02 -0.19 -30.78
C SER A 580 10.52 0.02 -31.02
N LEU A 581 11.32 0.14 -29.95
CA LEU A 581 12.77 0.14 -30.05
C LEU A 581 13.23 -1.23 -30.55
N ASP A 582 14.26 -1.23 -31.39
CA ASP A 582 14.89 -2.48 -31.71
C ASP A 582 15.61 -3.05 -30.47
N ALA A 583 15.90 -4.35 -30.51
CA ALA A 583 16.50 -5.03 -29.39
C ALA A 583 17.89 -4.45 -29.05
N ALA A 584 18.63 -3.92 -30.02
CA ALA A 584 19.95 -3.36 -29.76
C ALA A 584 19.85 -2.07 -28.93
N ASP A 585 18.99 -1.15 -29.36
CA ASP A 585 18.74 0.13 -28.70
C ASP A 585 18.15 -0.07 -27.29
N LEU A 586 17.22 -1.02 -27.13
CA LEU A 586 16.64 -1.34 -25.82
C LEU A 586 17.68 -1.93 -24.87
N HIS A 587 18.57 -2.81 -25.36
CA HIS A 587 19.63 -3.39 -24.54
C HIS A 587 20.70 -2.37 -24.17
N GLU A 588 21.08 -1.46 -25.06
CA GLU A 588 21.98 -0.35 -24.75
C GLU A 588 21.37 0.58 -23.69
N LEU A 589 20.08 0.93 -23.84
CA LEU A 589 19.36 1.75 -22.87
C LEU A 589 19.23 1.06 -21.51
N PHE A 590 18.99 -0.25 -21.51
CA PHE A 590 18.95 -1.07 -20.31
C PHE A 590 20.33 -1.13 -19.63
N ALA A 591 21.39 -1.39 -20.39
CA ALA A 591 22.77 -1.45 -19.88
C ALA A 591 23.19 -0.13 -19.25
N LEU A 592 22.81 1.00 -19.86
CA LEU A 592 23.00 2.33 -19.32
C LEU A 592 22.27 2.52 -17.98
N CYS A 593 20.98 2.18 -17.92
CA CYS A 593 20.19 2.30 -16.70
C CYS A 593 20.76 1.45 -15.55
N VAL A 594 21.20 0.23 -15.85
CA VAL A 594 21.80 -0.68 -14.88
C VAL A 594 23.19 -0.20 -14.45
N ALA A 595 24.04 0.23 -15.39
CA ALA A 595 25.35 0.78 -15.09
C ALA A 595 25.24 1.96 -14.12
N LEU A 596 24.31 2.88 -14.36
CA LEU A 596 24.09 4.03 -13.48
C LEU A 596 23.57 3.67 -12.08
N SER A 597 23.07 2.44 -11.88
CA SER A 597 22.64 1.91 -10.58
C SER A 597 23.75 1.19 -9.79
N LEU A 598 24.91 0.95 -10.41
CA LEU A 598 26.05 0.28 -9.78
C LEU A 598 26.83 1.25 -8.88
N ASP A 599 27.02 0.90 -7.62
CA ASP A 599 27.80 1.66 -6.64
C ASP A 599 28.63 0.74 -5.72
N ALA A 600 29.93 0.66 -6.00
CA ALA A 600 30.89 -0.12 -5.24
C ALA A 600 31.77 0.73 -4.30
N THR A 601 31.32 1.93 -3.90
CA THR A 601 32.10 2.85 -3.07
C THR A 601 32.30 2.35 -1.64
N THR A 602 33.46 2.68 -1.06
CA THR A 602 33.82 2.32 0.32
C THR A 602 34.90 3.23 0.88
N GLY A 603 34.74 3.63 2.15
CA GLY A 603 35.76 4.35 2.91
C GLY A 603 36.78 3.45 3.59
N ASN A 604 36.56 2.13 3.55
CA ASN A 604 37.50 1.16 4.08
C ASN A 604 38.46 0.69 2.98
N ALA A 605 39.74 1.01 3.12
CA ALA A 605 40.78 0.62 2.17
C ALA A 605 40.98 -0.90 2.04
N ALA A 606 40.52 -1.69 3.03
CA ALA A 606 40.62 -3.14 3.05
C ALA A 606 39.41 -3.86 2.43
N THR A 607 38.35 -3.14 2.06
CA THR A 607 37.11 -3.72 1.51
C THR A 607 36.94 -3.33 0.05
N GLN A 608 36.46 -4.27 -0.78
CA GLN A 608 36.09 -4.01 -2.16
C GLN A 608 34.72 -4.63 -2.43
N TYR A 609 33.76 -3.83 -2.88
CA TYR A 609 32.44 -4.30 -3.28
C TYR A 609 32.39 -4.52 -4.79
N GLY A 610 31.44 -5.34 -5.25
CA GLY A 610 31.23 -5.57 -6.69
C GLY A 610 32.41 -6.23 -7.40
N VAL A 611 33.19 -7.04 -6.68
CA VAL A 611 34.35 -7.75 -7.26
C VAL A 611 33.92 -8.69 -8.38
N ASP A 612 32.83 -9.45 -8.19
CA ASP A 612 32.30 -10.36 -9.20
C ASP A 612 31.87 -9.63 -10.48
N ILE A 613 31.24 -8.46 -10.33
CA ILE A 613 30.84 -7.59 -11.44
C ILE A 613 32.07 -7.01 -12.15
N ALA A 614 33.07 -6.53 -11.40
CA ALA A 614 34.32 -6.02 -11.98
C ALA A 614 35.08 -7.10 -12.75
N SER A 615 35.11 -8.33 -12.24
CA SER A 615 35.72 -9.49 -12.89
C SER A 615 34.97 -9.86 -14.17
N ALA A 616 33.63 -9.89 -14.15
CA ALA A 616 32.81 -10.16 -15.33
C ALA A 616 32.97 -9.09 -16.43
N LEU A 617 33.18 -7.84 -16.05
CA LEU A 617 33.43 -6.72 -16.98
C LEU A 617 34.86 -6.71 -17.54
N GLN A 618 35.78 -7.52 -17.01
CA GLN A 618 37.20 -7.60 -17.43
C GLN A 618 37.87 -6.22 -17.48
N ILE A 619 37.68 -5.42 -16.44
CA ILE A 619 38.13 -4.02 -16.41
C ILE A 619 39.63 -3.92 -16.16
N ASP A 620 40.32 -3.15 -17.01
CA ASP A 620 41.62 -2.58 -16.67
C ASP A 620 41.47 -1.11 -16.25
N VAL A 621 41.58 -0.84 -14.94
CA VAL A 621 41.43 0.51 -14.39
C VAL A 621 42.53 1.46 -14.88
N ALA A 622 43.68 0.95 -15.32
CA ALA A 622 44.80 1.76 -15.82
C ALA A 622 44.51 2.39 -17.20
N ASP A 623 43.47 1.94 -17.91
CA ASP A 623 42.99 2.60 -19.13
C ASP A 623 42.25 3.91 -18.85
N TYR A 624 41.68 4.05 -17.64
CA TYR A 624 40.80 5.16 -17.29
C TYR A 624 41.36 6.04 -16.16
N TRP A 625 42.38 5.58 -15.44
CA TRP A 625 42.93 6.28 -14.29
C TRP A 625 44.45 6.33 -14.27
N THR A 626 45.00 7.47 -13.88
CA THR A 626 46.45 7.67 -13.65
C THR A 626 46.72 8.46 -12.37
N ALA A 627 47.84 8.15 -11.71
CA ALA A 627 48.25 8.81 -10.48
C ALA A 627 48.84 10.20 -10.77
N THR A 628 48.20 11.25 -10.24
CA THR A 628 48.63 12.65 -10.35
C THR A 628 48.78 13.28 -8.97
N GLU A 629 49.38 14.47 -8.91
CA GLU A 629 49.46 15.28 -7.70
C GLU A 629 48.07 15.46 -7.06
N ALA A 630 47.07 15.74 -7.89
CA ALA A 630 45.69 15.98 -7.45
C ALA A 630 44.91 14.68 -7.16
N SER A 631 45.12 13.60 -7.91
CA SER A 631 44.32 12.37 -7.77
C SER A 631 44.78 11.48 -6.62
N TYR A 632 46.07 11.49 -6.27
CA TYR A 632 46.63 10.55 -5.28
C TYR A 632 47.75 11.15 -4.42
N PHE A 633 48.79 11.75 -5.01
CA PHE A 633 50.03 12.04 -4.28
C PHE A 633 49.93 13.16 -3.24
N SER A 634 49.02 14.13 -3.40
CA SER A 634 48.78 15.15 -2.37
C SER A 634 48.10 14.58 -1.11
N ALA A 635 47.34 13.49 -1.26
CA ALA A 635 46.52 12.90 -0.21
C ALA A 635 47.24 11.84 0.64
N VAL A 636 48.34 11.27 0.14
CA VAL A 636 49.11 10.23 0.84
C VAL A 636 50.33 10.78 1.61
N SER A 637 50.94 9.94 2.43
CA SER A 637 52.18 10.29 3.14
C SER A 637 53.36 10.38 2.18
N LYS A 638 54.42 11.11 2.56
CA LYS A 638 55.63 11.20 1.75
C LYS A 638 56.32 9.85 1.56
N ASP A 639 56.19 8.96 2.54
CA ASP A 639 56.72 7.60 2.48
C ASP A 639 55.94 6.74 1.46
N SER A 640 54.62 6.91 1.39
CA SER A 640 53.77 6.27 0.37
C SER A 640 54.08 6.77 -1.05
N ILE A 641 54.49 8.04 -1.22
CA ILE A 641 54.93 8.58 -2.51
C ILE A 641 56.25 7.92 -2.95
N ILE A 642 57.19 7.74 -2.01
CA ILE A 642 58.46 7.06 -2.27
C ILE A 642 58.20 5.60 -2.67
N ALA A 643 57.36 4.89 -1.92
CA ALA A 643 56.99 3.51 -2.20
C ALA A 643 56.36 3.35 -3.60
N ALA A 644 55.45 4.26 -3.98
CA ALA A 644 54.82 4.24 -5.31
C ALA A 644 55.84 4.45 -6.45
N VAL A 645 56.83 5.34 -6.28
CA VAL A 645 57.87 5.61 -7.28
C VAL A 645 58.85 4.44 -7.40
N GLU A 646 59.24 3.84 -6.28
CA GLU A 646 60.12 2.68 -6.28
C GLU A 646 59.43 1.42 -6.85
N GLU A 647 58.14 1.25 -6.59
CA GLU A 647 57.34 0.17 -7.17
C GLU A 647 57.19 0.32 -8.69
N ALA A 648 56.95 1.54 -9.19
CA ALA A 648 56.74 1.79 -10.62
C ALA A 648 58.03 1.86 -11.45
N CYS A 649 59.14 2.35 -10.87
CA CYS A 649 60.38 2.67 -11.61
C CYS A 649 61.63 1.90 -11.11
N GLY A 650 61.50 1.07 -10.09
CA GLY A 650 62.58 0.26 -9.53
C GLY A 650 63.23 0.86 -8.25
N PRO A 651 63.93 0.02 -7.46
CA PRO A 651 64.42 0.40 -6.13
C PRO A 651 65.47 1.52 -6.19
N GLY A 652 65.38 2.49 -5.26
CA GLY A 652 66.31 3.62 -5.15
C GLY A 652 65.95 4.86 -5.98
N THR A 653 64.94 4.77 -6.85
CA THR A 653 64.42 5.91 -7.63
C THR A 653 63.66 6.94 -6.78
N GLY A 654 63.23 6.57 -5.57
CA GLY A 654 62.58 7.45 -4.60
C GLY A 654 63.56 8.27 -3.73
N MET A 655 64.86 7.99 -3.76
CA MET A 655 65.88 8.72 -2.97
C MET A 655 65.87 10.26 -3.14
N PRO A 656 65.65 10.82 -4.35
CA PRO A 656 65.56 12.28 -4.53
C PRO A 656 64.40 12.91 -3.76
N ILE A 657 63.30 12.17 -3.57
CA ILE A 657 62.07 12.64 -2.91
C ILE A 657 62.29 12.87 -1.42
N VAL A 658 63.18 12.10 -0.78
CA VAL A 658 63.48 12.18 0.66
C VAL A 658 63.87 13.60 1.09
N LYS A 659 64.56 14.36 0.25
CA LYS A 659 65.00 15.73 0.56
C LYS A 659 64.04 16.85 0.10
N MET A 660 63.00 16.52 -0.67
CA MET A 660 62.04 17.48 -1.23
C MET A 660 60.91 17.84 -0.26
N LYS A 661 60.23 18.99 -0.46
CA LYS A 661 58.97 19.28 0.25
C LYS A 661 57.82 18.42 -0.32
N LYS A 662 56.78 18.13 0.46
CA LYS A 662 55.68 17.21 0.05
C LYS A 662 55.02 17.60 -1.29
N GLY A 663 54.79 18.89 -1.55
CA GLY A 663 54.23 19.34 -2.83
C GLY A 663 55.19 19.16 -4.02
N GLU A 664 56.50 19.34 -3.82
CA GLU A 664 57.51 19.08 -4.85
C GLU A 664 57.68 17.58 -5.10
N ALA A 665 57.60 16.77 -4.04
CA ALA A 665 57.59 15.31 -4.10
C ALA A 665 56.42 14.76 -4.92
N ALA A 666 55.22 15.32 -4.74
CA ALA A 666 54.03 14.90 -5.48
C ALA A 666 54.15 15.20 -6.98
N LYS A 667 54.66 16.38 -7.35
CA LYS A 667 54.93 16.75 -8.75
C LYS A 667 56.01 15.89 -9.40
N TYR A 668 57.06 15.57 -8.65
CA TYR A 668 58.12 14.69 -9.12
C TYR A 668 57.62 13.27 -9.36
N ALA A 669 56.78 12.74 -8.46
CA ALA A 669 56.19 11.41 -8.61
C ALA A 669 55.26 11.35 -9.83
N GLU A 670 54.39 12.34 -10.04
CA GLU A 670 53.53 12.41 -11.23
C GLU A 670 54.36 12.36 -12.52
N GLN A 671 55.41 13.18 -12.66
CA GLN A 671 56.26 13.18 -13.85
C GLN A 671 56.95 11.84 -14.12
N LYS A 672 57.23 11.06 -13.07
CA LYS A 672 57.88 9.74 -13.20
C LYS A 672 56.90 8.62 -13.49
N LEU A 673 55.68 8.69 -12.97
CA LEU A 673 54.66 7.65 -13.13
C LEU A 673 53.82 7.82 -14.39
N VAL A 674 53.87 8.97 -15.08
CA VAL A 674 53.25 9.16 -16.39
C VAL A 674 53.69 8.05 -17.36
N GLY A 675 52.74 7.33 -17.94
CA GLY A 675 52.97 6.27 -18.93
C GLY A 675 53.34 4.89 -18.35
N THR A 676 53.43 4.74 -17.03
CA THR A 676 53.81 3.46 -16.38
C THR A 676 52.64 2.51 -16.11
N ARG A 677 51.39 2.96 -16.33
CA ARG A 677 50.13 2.24 -15.98
C ARG A 677 50.02 1.82 -14.51
N TRP A 678 50.81 2.43 -13.62
CA TRP A 678 50.80 2.11 -12.19
C TRP A 678 49.49 2.54 -11.52
N LEU A 679 48.97 1.68 -10.63
CA LEU A 679 47.76 1.89 -9.85
C LEU A 679 48.01 1.67 -8.34
N PRO A 680 47.39 2.44 -7.43
CA PRO A 680 47.33 2.13 -6.00
C PRO A 680 46.64 0.78 -5.73
N ALA A 681 47.00 0.11 -4.64
CA ALA A 681 46.47 -1.22 -4.27
C ALA A 681 44.93 -1.33 -4.29
N MET A 682 44.23 -0.28 -3.86
CA MET A 682 42.75 -0.24 -3.87
C MET A 682 42.12 -0.26 -5.27
N LEU A 683 42.84 0.16 -6.30
CA LEU A 683 42.38 0.17 -7.69
C LEU A 683 42.78 -1.10 -8.45
N ARG A 684 43.59 -1.97 -7.86
CA ARG A 684 43.99 -3.25 -8.45
C ARG A 684 42.90 -4.28 -8.22
N ALA A 685 42.76 -5.21 -9.15
CA ALA A 685 42.00 -6.43 -8.92
C ALA A 685 42.62 -7.17 -7.71
N PRO A 686 41.80 -7.73 -6.81
CA PRO A 686 42.32 -8.56 -5.73
C PRO A 686 43.05 -9.75 -6.36
N VAL A 687 44.34 -9.90 -6.03
CA VAL A 687 45.11 -11.06 -6.44
C VAL A 687 44.53 -12.24 -5.67
N GLU A 688 43.85 -13.16 -6.34
CA GLU A 688 43.61 -14.48 -5.76
C GLU A 688 44.99 -15.11 -5.52
N GLU A 689 45.42 -15.20 -4.26
CA GLU A 689 46.34 -16.26 -3.89
C GLU A 689 45.59 -17.57 -4.14
N VAL A 690 45.79 -18.14 -5.32
CA VAL A 690 45.28 -19.46 -5.65
C VAL A 690 45.85 -20.41 -4.59
N PRO A 691 45.02 -20.99 -3.68
CA PRO A 691 45.51 -22.07 -2.85
C PRO A 691 45.94 -23.17 -3.81
N ALA A 692 47.19 -23.61 -3.70
CA ALA A 692 47.76 -24.64 -4.54
C ALA A 692 46.75 -25.78 -4.71
N THR A 693 46.29 -25.96 -5.94
CA THR A 693 45.39 -27.04 -6.34
C THR A 693 45.92 -28.35 -5.77
N PRO A 694 45.20 -29.06 -4.88
CA PRO A 694 45.57 -30.44 -4.60
C PRO A 694 45.42 -31.20 -5.92
N ALA A 695 46.50 -31.89 -6.31
CA ALA A 695 46.56 -32.66 -7.55
C ALA A 695 45.31 -33.55 -7.72
N PRO A 696 44.80 -33.70 -8.96
CA PRO A 696 43.65 -34.55 -9.19
C PRO A 696 43.97 -35.97 -8.72
N ALA A 697 43.13 -36.50 -7.84
CA ALA A 697 43.15 -37.89 -7.47
C ALA A 697 42.97 -38.74 -8.72
N GLU A 698 43.94 -39.61 -8.97
CA GLU A 698 43.87 -40.65 -9.99
C GLU A 698 42.64 -41.53 -9.73
N VAL A 699 41.59 -41.38 -10.54
CA VAL A 699 40.53 -42.38 -10.62
C VAL A 699 41.03 -43.47 -11.56
N GLN A 700 41.30 -44.62 -10.95
CA GLN A 700 41.65 -45.87 -11.61
C GLN A 700 40.60 -46.22 -12.68
N GLN A 701 41.08 -46.44 -13.90
CA GLN A 701 40.37 -47.20 -14.91
C GLN A 701 40.51 -48.69 -14.60
N ASP A 702 39.38 -49.33 -14.32
CA ASP A 702 39.11 -50.76 -14.46
C ASP A 702 37.60 -50.82 -14.71
N GLY A 703 37.00 -51.39 -15.76
CA GLY A 703 37.42 -52.30 -16.81
C GLY A 703 36.15 -53.08 -17.20
N GLY A 704 35.74 -53.03 -18.47
CA GLY A 704 35.02 -54.10 -19.18
C GLY A 704 33.53 -54.41 -18.88
N GLU A 705 32.69 -54.12 -19.87
CA GLU A 705 31.65 -54.98 -20.49
C GLU A 705 30.55 -55.65 -19.64
N GLU A 706 29.28 -55.30 -19.90
CA GLU A 706 28.36 -56.13 -20.74
C GLU A 706 26.93 -55.55 -20.79
N ALA A 707 26.22 -55.93 -21.86
CA ALA A 707 24.77 -55.90 -22.10
C ALA A 707 24.17 -54.62 -22.70
N ALA A 708 24.20 -54.61 -24.04
CA ALA A 708 23.15 -54.08 -24.87
C ALA A 708 21.79 -54.69 -24.53
N GLU A 709 20.73 -53.92 -24.79
CA GLU A 709 19.43 -54.30 -25.40
C GLU A 709 18.23 -53.67 -24.67
N GLN A 710 17.29 -53.15 -25.47
CA GLN A 710 15.94 -52.65 -25.14
C GLN A 710 15.78 -51.16 -24.81
N ALA A 711 15.55 -50.36 -25.85
CA ALA A 711 14.27 -49.66 -26.08
C ALA A 711 14.47 -48.47 -27.04
N ALA A 712 14.49 -48.76 -28.34
CA ALA A 712 14.16 -47.79 -29.37
C ALA A 712 12.94 -48.33 -30.10
N GLU A 713 11.75 -47.79 -29.84
CA GLU A 713 10.59 -47.80 -30.76
C GLU A 713 9.40 -47.06 -30.14
N SER A 714 9.18 -45.79 -30.53
CA SER A 714 7.90 -45.27 -31.03
C SER A 714 7.89 -43.74 -31.03
N ALA A 715 7.99 -43.13 -32.21
CA ALA A 715 7.20 -41.97 -32.62
C ALA A 715 7.61 -41.59 -34.04
N ALA A 716 6.73 -41.95 -34.99
CA ALA A 716 6.83 -41.61 -36.40
C ALA A 716 6.52 -40.12 -36.66
N PRO A 717 7.12 -39.51 -37.70
CA PRO A 717 6.67 -38.24 -38.28
C PRO A 717 5.95 -38.47 -39.62
N VAL A 718 4.83 -37.78 -39.83
CA VAL A 718 4.12 -37.59 -41.11
C VAL A 718 3.42 -36.24 -40.94
N ASP A 719 3.31 -35.28 -41.86
CA ASP A 719 3.38 -35.14 -43.32
C ASP A 719 3.54 -33.60 -43.51
N GLY A 720 4.12 -32.96 -44.52
CA GLY A 720 4.40 -33.27 -45.92
C GLY A 720 4.44 -31.93 -46.65
N GLY A 721 5.28 -31.76 -47.69
CA GLY A 721 5.21 -30.58 -48.54
C GLY A 721 6.49 -30.13 -49.22
N VAL A 722 7.01 -30.97 -50.11
CA VAL A 722 8.04 -30.71 -51.14
C VAL A 722 7.59 -29.53 -52.04
N THR A 723 8.44 -28.59 -52.49
CA THR A 723 9.26 -28.69 -53.73
C THR A 723 10.32 -27.60 -53.86
N GLU A 724 11.52 -28.01 -54.28
CA GLU A 724 12.57 -27.22 -54.94
C GLU A 724 12.16 -26.65 -56.31
N ALA A 725 12.93 -25.64 -56.76
CA ALA A 725 13.53 -25.52 -58.10
C ALA A 725 13.17 -24.27 -58.97
N THR A 726 14.17 -23.38 -59.06
CA THR A 726 14.81 -22.90 -60.33
C THR A 726 14.22 -21.74 -61.15
N VAL A 727 14.89 -20.58 -61.02
CA VAL A 727 15.55 -19.70 -62.03
C VAL A 727 14.90 -19.34 -63.40
N HIS A 728 14.91 -18.02 -63.68
CA HIS A 728 14.93 -17.24 -64.95
C HIS A 728 13.64 -17.04 -65.80
N SER A 729 13.20 -15.78 -65.93
CA SER A 729 13.44 -14.91 -67.12
C SER A 729 12.79 -13.52 -66.96
N ALA A 730 13.41 -12.52 -67.58
CA ALA A 730 13.10 -11.09 -67.53
C ALA A 730 12.43 -10.60 -68.83
N GLU A 731 11.67 -9.49 -68.76
CA GLU A 731 11.55 -8.37 -69.73
C GLU A 731 10.40 -7.44 -69.24
N GLN A 732 10.66 -6.18 -68.85
CA GLN A 732 10.60 -4.93 -69.66
C GLN A 732 9.23 -4.70 -70.34
N SER A 733 8.56 -3.55 -70.28
CA SER A 733 9.02 -2.14 -70.28
C SER A 733 7.89 -1.15 -69.92
N ASP A 734 8.28 0.08 -69.57
CA ASP A 734 7.51 1.33 -69.37
C ASP A 734 6.41 1.63 -70.42
N PRO A 735 5.52 2.61 -70.14
CA PRO A 735 5.78 3.95 -70.68
C PRO A 735 5.48 5.10 -69.71
N ALA A 736 6.31 6.13 -69.77
CA ALA A 736 5.98 7.49 -69.36
C ALA A 736 5.32 8.24 -70.54
N VAL A 737 4.40 9.16 -70.25
CA VAL A 737 4.46 10.61 -70.63
C VAL A 737 3.08 11.28 -70.45
N ALA A 738 3.18 12.45 -69.81
CA ALA A 738 2.24 13.54 -69.54
C ALA A 738 1.09 13.80 -70.53
N VAL A 739 -0.04 14.31 -69.99
CA VAL A 739 -0.72 15.52 -70.49
C VAL A 739 -1.40 16.26 -69.33
N ASP A 740 -1.28 17.58 -69.39
CA ASP A 740 -1.90 18.66 -68.63
C ASP A 740 -3.45 18.70 -68.68
N GLU A 741 -3.97 19.63 -67.87
CA GLU A 741 -5.22 20.40 -68.05
C GLU A 741 -6.56 19.85 -67.48
N GLU A 742 -6.96 20.54 -66.41
CA GLU A 742 -8.22 21.28 -66.26
C GLU A 742 -9.58 20.58 -66.11
N VAL A 743 -10.24 21.01 -65.02
CA VAL A 743 -11.64 21.49 -64.96
C VAL A 743 -12.75 20.45 -64.66
N THR A 744 -13.17 20.54 -63.39
CA THR A 744 -14.54 20.48 -62.84
C THR A 744 -15.45 19.30 -63.22
N ALA A 745 -15.95 18.58 -62.22
CA ALA A 745 -17.21 18.87 -61.52
C ALA A 745 -17.35 17.98 -60.29
#